data_AF-A0A6D2IMK0-F1
#
_entry.id   AF-A0A6D2IMK0-F1
#
_cell.length_a   1.000
_cell.length_b   1.000
_cell.length_c   1.000
_cell.angle_alpha   90.00
_cell.angle_beta   90.00
_cell.angle_gamma   90.00
#
_symmetry.space_group_name_H-M   'P 1'
#
loop_
_entity.id
_entity.type
_entity.pdbx_description
1 polymer ?
#
loop_
_entity_poly.entity_id
_entity_poly.type
_entity_poly.pdbx_seq_one_letter_code
_entity_poly.pdbx_strand_id
1 'polypeptide(L)'
;MDKHYVGYILDGCNFYPDIGLTVLKERYLITVRDNRLVMHDLLRDMGRNIVRGTYWNSWEKWSRLWDRAHVIDVLATNSGTNAIEGLSLKAEITGVENLEVKAFSNLRKLRLLQLSHVQVKGNYAHFPRGLRWLCWSEFPLYFIPTELHLGSLVVMDLQYSNLKRLWDDQKQPQELKKLKYLDLSHSVQLTETPDFSYLPNLETLLLINCNRLVLVHNSIGTLESTLVLINLKGCTELCDLPLELYTLKSLETLIISGCSQLEILNDALGELESLTTLKADYTAIRQIPSSKTLKELSLDGCKELWKDRGYTHSDESPQPALSTPPSLKNLLCLKTLRLGSCNLSDELVPSNLGSLPCLEELDLQGNNFRNLQTDFAGLLSLQILRLDSCSQLQSMFSVPKRLRSFYARNCSRLERTPDLSECSMLQSLHLTNCYNLVDTPGLDKLKTVGLIHMEMCNRISATYRERIMQGWAVGANGGIFIPGSSIPDWVSFKNETPSISFRVPVPETLNQDPVGFTLWTPYVSQEDNEMSGYSPKITVKNQTKGIVWRRNPATDHIRMYREKHIWQGHFSNEDFYLETGDNVEVSVDFGDQVTILETGLTLVYSYREQNPDASDEHTSNIGYEVIPDVQLTRTGEEVDDGLITKESRPPRKRRVGLKKLMRLFCLLAFIMFL
;
A
#
# COMPACT_ATOMS: atom_id res chain seq x y z
N MET A 1 12.48 -5.76 2.93
CA MET A 1 12.85 -5.01 4.16
C MET A 1 12.59 -3.52 3.94
N ASP A 2 12.20 -2.75 4.97
CA ASP A 2 11.95 -1.31 4.87
C ASP A 2 13.20 -0.53 4.43
N LYS A 3 13.04 0.44 3.52
CA LYS A 3 14.14 1.20 2.94
C LYS A 3 14.82 2.13 3.96
N HIS A 4 14.08 2.77 4.86
CA HIS A 4 14.65 3.69 5.86
C HIS A 4 15.43 2.90 6.91
N TYR A 5 14.90 1.78 7.38
CA TYR A 5 15.60 0.86 8.28
C TYR A 5 16.97 0.45 7.72
N VAL A 6 17.00 0.00 6.46
CA VAL A 6 18.25 -0.33 5.76
C VAL A 6 19.14 0.91 5.62
N GLY A 7 18.56 2.07 5.31
CA GLY A 7 19.24 3.35 5.23
C GLY A 7 20.10 3.64 6.47
N TYR A 8 19.53 3.52 7.67
CA TYR A 8 20.24 3.73 8.94
C TYR A 8 21.43 2.77 9.12
N ILE A 9 21.24 1.48 8.81
CA ILE A 9 22.31 0.47 8.91
C ILE A 9 23.48 0.83 7.99
N LEU A 10 23.15 1.22 6.74
CA LEU A 10 24.13 1.60 5.74
C LEU A 10 24.89 2.86 6.12
N ASP A 11 24.18 3.88 6.61
CA ASP A 11 24.80 5.13 7.06
C ASP A 11 25.73 4.90 8.26
N GLY A 12 25.30 4.11 9.24
CA GLY A 12 26.13 3.70 10.39
C GLY A 12 27.39 2.91 10.00
N CYS A 13 27.36 2.27 8.82
CA CYS A 13 28.50 1.58 8.22
C CYS A 13 29.28 2.44 7.19
N ASN A 14 28.96 3.73 7.08
CA ASN A 14 29.53 4.72 6.16
C ASN A 14 29.33 4.39 4.67
N PHE A 15 28.21 3.78 4.27
CA PHE A 15 27.94 3.44 2.87
C PHE A 15 27.17 4.50 2.07
N TYR A 16 26.73 5.60 2.68
CA TYR A 16 25.98 6.69 2.04
C TYR A 16 24.72 6.16 1.32
N PRO A 17 23.66 5.81 2.06
CA PRO A 17 22.50 5.09 1.53
C PRO A 17 21.87 5.75 0.30
N ASP A 18 21.75 7.08 0.25
CA ASP A 18 21.12 7.80 -0.86
C ASP A 18 21.81 7.55 -2.20
N ILE A 19 23.15 7.59 -2.21
CA ILE A 19 23.93 7.36 -3.42
C ILE A 19 24.04 5.86 -3.69
N GLY A 20 24.33 5.08 -2.66
CA GLY A 20 24.57 3.64 -2.77
C GLY A 20 23.35 2.88 -3.28
N LEU A 21 22.17 3.10 -2.68
CA LEU A 21 20.93 2.43 -3.08
C LEU A 21 20.48 2.88 -4.47
N THR A 22 20.67 4.15 -4.83
CA THR A 22 20.37 4.66 -6.18
C THR A 22 21.20 3.93 -7.24
N VAL A 23 22.52 3.84 -7.06
CA VAL A 23 23.41 3.14 -8.00
C VAL A 23 23.08 1.66 -8.12
N LEU A 24 22.69 0.99 -7.02
CA LEU A 24 22.29 -0.42 -7.07
C LEU A 24 20.95 -0.62 -7.79
N LYS A 25 19.99 0.31 -7.62
CA LYS A 25 18.72 0.31 -8.35
C LYS A 25 18.93 0.51 -9.85
N GLU A 26 19.77 1.47 -10.24
CA GLU A 26 20.14 1.73 -11.65
C GLU A 26 20.83 0.52 -12.32
N ARG A 27 21.49 -0.32 -11.53
CA ARG A 27 22.15 -1.56 -12.00
C ARG A 27 21.27 -2.80 -11.89
N TYR A 28 19.97 -2.64 -11.58
CA TYR A 28 19.01 -3.73 -11.41
C TYR A 28 19.43 -4.76 -10.35
N LEU A 29 20.27 -4.37 -9.38
CA LEU A 29 20.73 -5.25 -8.30
C LEU A 29 19.75 -5.29 -7.12
N ILE A 30 18.88 -4.29 -7.04
CA ILE A 30 17.76 -4.22 -6.10
C ILE A 30 16.55 -3.58 -6.79
N THR A 31 15.37 -3.85 -6.27
CA THR A 31 14.12 -3.17 -6.63
C THR A 31 13.54 -2.50 -5.38
N VAL A 32 12.82 -1.39 -5.56
CA VAL A 32 12.06 -0.75 -4.48
C VAL A 32 10.59 -0.78 -4.86
N ARG A 33 9.76 -1.42 -4.04
CA ARG A 33 8.29 -1.46 -4.19
C ARG A 33 7.67 -1.05 -2.86
N ASP A 34 6.77 -0.07 -2.86
CA ASP A 34 6.07 0.38 -1.65
C ASP A 34 7.00 0.64 -0.45
N ASN A 35 8.08 1.39 -0.70
CA ASN A 35 9.15 1.69 0.25
C ASN A 35 9.92 0.47 0.81
N ARG A 36 9.71 -0.72 0.26
CA ARG A 36 10.46 -1.95 0.60
C ARG A 36 11.55 -2.22 -0.42
N LEU A 37 12.76 -2.45 0.06
CA LEU A 37 13.85 -2.99 -0.73
C LEU A 37 13.65 -4.49 -0.94
N VAL A 38 13.80 -4.92 -2.19
CA VAL A 38 13.77 -6.31 -2.64
C VAL A 38 15.06 -6.61 -3.40
N MET A 39 15.67 -7.77 -3.11
CA MET A 39 16.83 -8.30 -3.80
C MET A 39 16.51 -9.72 -4.26
N HIS A 40 16.77 -10.04 -5.52
CA HIS A 40 16.54 -11.37 -6.06
C HIS A 40 17.46 -12.40 -5.37
N ASP A 41 16.98 -13.64 -5.18
CA ASP A 41 17.72 -14.68 -4.45
C ASP A 41 19.07 -15.00 -5.07
N LEU A 42 19.15 -15.14 -6.40
CA LEU A 42 20.42 -15.33 -7.11
C LEU A 42 21.42 -14.19 -6.88
N LEU A 43 20.95 -12.94 -6.77
CA LEU A 43 21.81 -11.79 -6.49
C LEU A 43 22.28 -11.81 -5.04
N ARG A 44 21.39 -12.14 -4.11
CA ARG A 44 21.74 -12.34 -2.71
C ARG A 44 22.80 -13.44 -2.56
N ASP A 45 22.63 -14.57 -3.24
CA ASP A 45 23.55 -15.69 -3.17
C ASP A 45 24.88 -15.37 -3.87
N MET A 46 24.86 -14.57 -4.94
CA MET A 46 26.07 -13.99 -5.51
C MET A 46 26.81 -13.11 -4.49
N GLY A 47 26.10 -12.21 -3.80
CA GLY A 47 26.68 -11.37 -2.74
C GLY A 47 27.31 -12.18 -1.61
N ARG A 48 26.65 -13.27 -1.21
CA ARG A 48 27.14 -14.25 -0.24
C ARG A 48 28.39 -14.98 -0.75
N ASN A 49 28.40 -15.43 -2.00
CA ASN A 49 29.58 -16.06 -2.60
C ASN A 49 30.78 -15.09 -2.70
N ILE A 50 30.55 -13.80 -2.94
CA ILE A 50 31.62 -12.78 -2.88
C ILE A 50 32.22 -12.69 -1.47
N VAL A 51 31.40 -12.79 -0.41
CA VAL A 51 31.88 -12.80 0.98
C VAL A 51 32.72 -14.03 1.29
N ARG A 52 32.34 -15.21 0.76
CA ARG A 52 33.11 -16.46 0.90
C ARG A 52 34.48 -16.35 0.25
N GLY A 53 34.55 -15.72 -0.92
CA GLY A 53 35.79 -15.61 -1.69
C GLY A 53 36.37 -17.00 -2.00
N THR A 54 37.65 -17.19 -1.70
CA THR A 54 38.36 -18.48 -1.89
C THR A 54 38.40 -19.36 -0.63
N TYR A 55 37.77 -18.94 0.47
CA TYR A 55 37.87 -19.59 1.79
C TYR A 55 36.75 -20.61 2.04
N TRP A 56 36.63 -21.65 1.22
CA TRP A 56 35.47 -22.57 1.25
C TRP A 56 35.22 -23.25 2.60
N ASN A 57 36.28 -23.66 3.31
CA ASN A 57 36.22 -24.37 4.59
C ASN A 57 36.87 -23.59 5.74
N SER A 58 36.96 -22.26 5.61
CA SER A 58 37.58 -21.38 6.61
C SER A 58 36.68 -20.18 6.88
N TRP A 59 35.48 -20.46 7.38
CA TRP A 59 34.47 -19.44 7.64
C TRP A 59 34.89 -18.43 8.71
N GLU A 60 35.85 -18.75 9.58
CA GLU A 60 36.46 -17.82 10.52
C GLU A 60 37.16 -16.63 9.83
N LYS A 61 37.46 -16.74 8.52
CA LYS A 61 38.04 -15.69 7.68
C LYS A 61 37.00 -14.88 6.91
N TRP A 62 35.73 -15.26 6.94
CA TRP A 62 34.69 -14.56 6.19
C TRP A 62 34.32 -13.25 6.86
N SER A 63 34.00 -12.25 6.04
CA SER A 63 33.58 -10.95 6.59
C SER A 63 32.19 -10.98 7.22
N ARG A 64 31.34 -11.94 6.84
CA ARG A 64 29.98 -12.09 7.33
C ARG A 64 29.63 -13.57 7.43
N LEU A 65 28.96 -13.95 8.52
CA LEU A 65 28.48 -15.30 8.78
C LEU A 65 26.97 -15.30 8.94
N TRP A 66 26.28 -16.12 8.16
CA TRP A 66 24.82 -16.24 8.16
C TRP A 66 24.33 -17.70 8.20
N ASP A 67 25.22 -18.65 7.95
CA ASP A 67 24.90 -20.07 8.04
C ASP A 67 24.98 -20.52 9.50
N ARG A 68 23.91 -21.13 10.02
CA ARG A 68 23.79 -21.49 11.43
C ARG A 68 24.92 -22.40 11.88
N ALA A 69 25.27 -23.43 11.10
CA ALA A 69 26.28 -24.40 11.50
C ALA A 69 27.66 -23.73 11.62
N HIS A 70 28.02 -22.89 10.65
CA HIS A 70 29.28 -22.15 10.69
C HIS A 70 29.33 -21.14 11.86
N VAL A 71 28.22 -20.47 12.15
CA VAL A 71 28.15 -19.51 13.27
C VAL A 71 28.31 -20.23 14.61
N ILE A 72 27.60 -21.35 14.81
CA ILE A 72 27.71 -22.16 16.02
C ILE A 72 29.13 -22.68 16.20
N ASP A 73 29.75 -23.22 15.14
CA ASP A 73 31.13 -23.71 15.20
C ASP A 73 32.10 -22.60 15.66
N VAL A 74 32.02 -21.40 15.07
CA VAL A 74 32.87 -20.26 15.44
C VAL A 74 32.67 -19.84 16.89
N LEU A 75 31.43 -19.77 17.36
CA LEU A 75 31.09 -19.33 18.71
C LEU A 75 31.43 -20.41 19.76
N ALA A 76 31.16 -21.68 19.48
CA ALA A 76 31.44 -22.80 20.38
C ALA A 76 32.95 -23.03 20.57
N THR A 77 33.73 -22.88 19.50
CA THR A 77 35.19 -23.04 19.53
C THR A 77 35.94 -21.76 19.93
N ASN A 78 35.23 -20.64 20.13
CA ASN A 78 35.81 -19.30 20.35
C ASN A 78 36.81 -18.87 19.25
N SER A 79 36.67 -19.39 18.03
CA SER A 79 37.61 -19.20 16.92
C SER A 79 37.36 -17.93 16.09
N GLY A 80 36.43 -17.08 16.52
CA GLY A 80 36.09 -15.82 15.86
C GLY A 80 37.32 -14.94 15.61
N THR A 81 37.34 -14.24 14.48
CA THR A 81 38.47 -13.38 14.10
C THR A 81 38.04 -11.94 13.80
N ASN A 82 39.02 -11.06 13.64
CA ASN A 82 38.80 -9.68 13.17
C ASN A 82 38.34 -9.59 11.71
N ALA A 83 38.29 -10.69 10.97
CA ALA A 83 37.70 -10.68 9.63
C ALA A 83 36.18 -10.53 9.72
N ILE A 84 35.55 -11.13 10.73
CA ILE A 84 34.09 -11.16 10.89
C ILE A 84 33.59 -9.78 11.33
N GLU A 85 32.91 -9.11 10.42
CA GLU A 85 32.26 -7.81 10.64
C GLU A 85 30.75 -7.95 10.82
N GLY A 86 30.15 -9.07 10.40
CA GLY A 86 28.74 -9.37 10.58
C GLY A 86 28.46 -10.83 10.96
N LEU A 87 27.49 -11.04 11.85
CA LEU A 87 27.10 -12.36 12.33
C LEU A 87 25.58 -12.40 12.47
N SER A 88 24.95 -13.41 11.88
CA SER A 88 23.52 -13.68 12.00
C SER A 88 23.31 -15.12 12.47
N LEU A 89 22.73 -15.28 13.66
CA LEU A 89 22.36 -16.57 14.23
C LEU A 89 20.85 -16.58 14.46
N LYS A 90 20.15 -17.45 13.71
CA LYS A 90 18.73 -17.72 13.88
C LYS A 90 18.59 -19.16 14.34
N ALA A 91 18.24 -19.35 15.61
CA ALA A 91 17.97 -20.68 16.13
C ALA A 91 16.58 -21.16 15.67
N GLU A 92 16.35 -22.48 15.73
CA GLU A 92 15.04 -23.06 15.49
C GLU A 92 14.06 -22.63 16.59
N ILE A 93 12.81 -22.40 16.22
CA ILE A 93 11.73 -21.95 17.14
C ILE A 93 11.57 -22.93 18.33
N THR A 94 11.91 -24.21 18.14
CA THR A 94 11.80 -25.26 19.15
C THR A 94 13.05 -25.44 20.03
N GLY A 95 14.16 -24.74 19.74
CA GLY A 95 15.43 -24.90 20.44
C GLY A 95 16.07 -23.57 20.80
N VAL A 96 16.14 -23.25 22.09
CA VAL A 96 16.89 -22.08 22.58
C VAL A 96 18.37 -22.39 22.58
N GLU A 97 19.13 -21.72 21.71
CA GLU A 97 20.59 -21.79 21.72
C GLU A 97 21.13 -21.00 22.91
N ASN A 98 21.90 -21.67 23.77
CA ASN A 98 22.51 -21.06 24.94
C ASN A 98 23.98 -20.79 24.66
N LEU A 99 24.35 -19.52 24.60
CA LEU A 99 25.73 -19.08 24.35
C LEU A 99 26.28 -18.35 25.58
N GLU A 100 27.57 -18.46 25.80
CA GLU A 100 28.26 -17.61 26.76
C GLU A 100 28.78 -16.34 26.08
N VAL A 101 28.73 -15.19 26.77
CA VAL A 101 29.27 -13.92 26.23
C VAL A 101 30.73 -14.07 25.77
N LYS A 102 31.53 -14.93 26.43
CA LYS A 102 32.95 -15.15 26.08
C LYS A 102 33.16 -15.57 24.62
N ALA A 103 32.17 -16.23 24.00
CA ALA A 103 32.18 -16.62 22.59
C ALA A 103 32.35 -15.44 21.63
N PHE A 104 31.94 -14.24 22.05
CA PHE A 104 32.03 -13.03 21.24
C PHE A 104 33.34 -12.26 21.44
N SER A 105 34.19 -12.64 22.40
CA SER A 105 35.36 -11.85 22.83
C SER A 105 36.39 -11.60 21.73
N ASN A 106 36.53 -12.54 20.79
CA ASN A 106 37.49 -12.45 19.68
C ASN A 106 36.91 -11.71 18.45
N LEU A 107 35.61 -11.42 18.43
CA LEU A 107 34.91 -10.74 17.33
C LEU A 107 35.05 -9.21 17.42
N ARG A 108 36.29 -8.70 17.54
CA ARG A 108 36.55 -7.28 17.89
C ARG A 108 36.15 -6.28 16.80
N LYS A 109 35.97 -6.73 15.56
CA LYS A 109 35.50 -5.90 14.43
C LYS A 109 34.03 -6.13 14.09
N LEU A 110 33.28 -6.85 14.92
CA LEU A 110 31.85 -7.06 14.70
C LEU A 110 31.08 -5.74 14.77
N ARG A 111 30.30 -5.48 13.73
CA ARG A 111 29.47 -4.27 13.59
C ARG A 111 27.99 -4.60 13.36
N LEU A 112 27.71 -5.77 12.81
CA LEU A 112 26.37 -6.20 12.43
C LEU A 112 26.08 -7.48 13.21
N LEU A 113 25.10 -7.45 14.11
CA LEU A 113 24.73 -8.63 14.88
C LEU A 113 23.23 -8.85 14.80
N GLN A 114 22.86 -10.06 14.35
CA GLN A 114 21.50 -10.55 14.40
C GLN A 114 21.43 -11.83 15.23
N LEU A 115 20.52 -11.84 16.20
CA LEU A 115 20.22 -12.96 17.07
C LEU A 115 18.69 -13.16 17.08
N SER A 116 18.23 -14.40 16.90
CA SER A 116 16.81 -14.75 16.97
C SER A 116 16.66 -16.09 17.67
N HIS A 117 15.85 -16.14 18.74
CA HIS A 117 15.71 -17.30 19.63
C HIS A 117 17.03 -17.75 20.29
N VAL A 118 17.92 -16.79 20.60
CA VAL A 118 19.24 -17.05 21.21
C VAL A 118 19.34 -16.40 22.58
N GLN A 119 19.75 -17.19 23.57
CA GLN A 119 20.10 -16.71 24.90
C GLN A 119 21.61 -16.57 25.02
N VAL A 120 22.07 -15.38 25.42
CA VAL A 120 23.47 -15.13 25.74
C VAL A 120 23.58 -14.87 27.24
N LYS A 121 24.35 -15.71 27.95
CA LYS A 121 24.53 -15.67 29.39
C LYS A 121 25.95 -15.24 29.77
N GLY A 122 26.09 -14.63 30.94
CA GLY A 122 27.38 -14.23 31.51
C GLY A 122 27.62 -12.72 31.48
N ASN A 123 28.88 -12.32 31.61
CA ASN A 123 29.27 -10.92 31.76
C ASN A 123 29.39 -10.21 30.40
N TYR A 124 28.51 -9.25 30.14
CA TYR A 124 28.46 -8.45 28.90
C TYR A 124 29.65 -7.51 28.67
N ALA A 125 30.57 -7.36 29.63
CA ALA A 125 31.78 -6.55 29.45
C ALA A 125 32.68 -6.99 28.27
N HIS A 126 32.60 -8.27 27.90
CA HIS A 126 33.33 -8.87 26.76
C HIS A 126 32.55 -8.83 25.44
N PHE A 127 31.33 -8.28 25.44
CA PHE A 127 30.50 -8.18 24.26
C PHE A 127 31.09 -7.17 23.25
N PRO A 128 30.86 -7.33 21.93
CA PRO A 128 31.46 -6.45 20.93
C PRO A 128 31.04 -5.00 21.06
N ARG A 129 32.01 -4.10 21.27
CA ARG A 129 31.78 -2.65 21.48
C ARG A 129 31.57 -1.85 20.19
N GLY A 130 31.86 -2.46 19.04
CA GLY A 130 31.86 -1.82 17.72
C GLY A 130 30.54 -1.89 16.96
N LEU A 131 29.48 -2.41 17.59
CA LEU A 131 28.19 -2.62 16.93
C LEU A 131 27.60 -1.32 16.37
N ARG A 132 27.04 -1.43 15.16
CA ARG A 132 26.30 -0.38 14.44
C ARG A 132 24.84 -0.79 14.28
N TRP A 133 24.60 -2.08 14.14
CA TRP A 133 23.28 -2.68 14.08
C TRP A 133 23.21 -3.89 15.02
N LEU A 134 22.18 -3.90 15.85
CA LEU A 134 21.83 -5.00 16.74
C LEU A 134 20.35 -5.32 16.51
N CYS A 135 20.09 -6.48 15.93
CA CYS A 135 18.76 -7.07 15.84
C CYS A 135 18.73 -8.30 16.75
N TRP A 136 18.10 -8.20 17.91
CA TRP A 136 18.05 -9.28 18.90
C TRP A 136 16.61 -9.54 19.27
N SER A 137 15.95 -10.36 18.45
CA SER A 137 14.59 -10.77 18.71
C SER A 137 14.54 -11.69 19.92
N GLU A 138 13.54 -11.49 20.78
CA GLU A 138 13.38 -12.21 22.06
C GLU A 138 14.55 -11.97 23.01
N PHE A 139 14.96 -10.70 23.18
CA PHE A 139 15.99 -10.36 24.15
C PHE A 139 15.60 -10.87 25.55
N PRO A 140 16.46 -11.65 26.21
CA PRO A 140 16.05 -12.49 27.34
C PRO A 140 15.98 -11.75 28.67
N LEU A 141 16.54 -10.54 28.78
CA LEU A 141 16.62 -9.80 30.03
C LEU A 141 15.47 -8.79 30.17
N TYR A 142 15.15 -8.45 31.42
CA TYR A 142 14.09 -7.49 31.74
C TYR A 142 14.48 -6.02 31.52
N PHE A 143 15.77 -5.73 31.41
CA PHE A 143 16.37 -4.43 31.09
C PHE A 143 17.74 -4.64 30.43
N ILE A 144 18.28 -3.60 29.79
CA ILE A 144 19.62 -3.63 29.20
C ILE A 144 20.67 -3.44 30.31
N PRO A 145 21.62 -4.38 30.50
CA PRO A 145 22.65 -4.25 31.52
C PRO A 145 23.67 -3.17 31.17
N THR A 146 24.13 -2.41 32.15
CA THR A 146 25.10 -1.30 31.96
C THR A 146 26.45 -1.73 31.39
N GLU A 147 26.82 -2.99 31.56
CA GLU A 147 28.05 -3.58 31.04
C GLU A 147 27.96 -3.87 29.53
N LEU A 148 26.75 -3.86 28.95
CA LEU A 148 26.52 -3.99 27.51
C LEU A 148 26.76 -2.64 26.81
N HIS A 149 27.98 -2.45 26.32
CA HIS A 149 28.40 -1.21 25.67
C HIS A 149 27.81 -1.05 24.26
N LEU A 150 26.84 -0.15 24.11
CA LEU A 150 26.11 0.12 22.87
C LEU A 150 26.34 1.54 22.31
N GLY A 151 27.25 2.34 22.87
CA GLY A 151 27.46 3.75 22.47
C GLY A 151 27.88 4.01 21.01
N SER A 152 28.10 2.95 20.24
CA SER A 152 28.43 2.97 18.82
C SER A 152 27.25 2.64 17.90
N LEU A 153 26.13 2.19 18.48
CA LEU A 153 24.97 1.65 17.81
C LEU A 153 24.17 2.74 17.10
N VAL A 154 23.65 2.41 15.92
CA VAL A 154 22.79 3.30 15.12
C VAL A 154 21.36 2.75 15.06
N VAL A 155 21.23 1.44 15.00
CA VAL A 155 19.94 0.73 14.97
C VAL A 155 19.92 -0.31 16.08
N MET A 156 18.92 -0.19 16.95
CA MET A 156 18.58 -1.15 18.00
C MET A 156 17.19 -1.71 17.71
N ASP A 157 17.12 -3.01 17.48
CA ASP A 157 15.90 -3.74 17.17
C ASP A 157 15.81 -4.93 18.14
N LEU A 158 14.93 -4.80 19.13
CA LEU A 158 14.72 -5.75 20.21
C LEU A 158 13.25 -6.20 20.22
N GLN A 159 12.70 -6.53 19.06
CA GLN A 159 11.32 -6.99 18.96
C GLN A 159 11.07 -8.29 19.76
N TYR A 160 9.85 -8.45 20.27
CA TYR A 160 9.40 -9.62 21.06
C TYR A 160 10.18 -9.83 22.37
N SER A 161 10.79 -8.79 22.91
CA SER A 161 11.65 -8.92 24.09
C SER A 161 10.86 -9.06 25.38
N ASN A 162 11.50 -9.66 26.39
CA ASN A 162 10.97 -9.75 27.75
C ASN A 162 11.24 -8.48 28.59
N LEU A 163 11.56 -7.36 27.93
CA LEU A 163 11.86 -6.09 28.58
C LEU A 163 10.63 -5.60 29.35
N LYS A 164 10.84 -5.25 30.62
CA LYS A 164 9.88 -4.49 31.44
C LYS A 164 10.14 -2.99 31.35
N ARG A 165 11.43 -2.64 31.26
CA ARG A 165 11.99 -1.30 31.08
C ARG A 165 13.20 -1.42 30.15
N LEU A 166 13.57 -0.35 29.47
CA LEU A 166 14.80 -0.38 28.66
C LEU A 166 16.06 -0.32 29.55
N TRP A 167 16.03 0.56 30.56
CA TRP A 167 17.14 0.81 31.47
C TRP A 167 16.86 0.27 32.87
N ASP A 168 17.92 0.05 33.63
CA ASP A 168 17.86 -0.24 35.07
C ASP A 168 17.83 1.08 35.85
N ASP A 169 16.76 1.36 36.59
CA ASP A 169 16.61 2.63 37.33
C ASP A 169 17.63 2.80 38.46
N GLN A 170 18.28 1.71 38.88
CA GLN A 170 19.31 1.75 39.94
C GLN A 170 20.67 2.19 39.41
N LYS A 171 20.85 2.28 38.08
CA LYS A 171 22.13 2.61 37.46
C LYS A 171 21.94 3.64 36.35
N GLN A 172 22.91 4.54 36.21
CA GLN A 172 22.91 5.46 35.07
C GLN A 172 23.25 4.71 33.77
N PRO A 173 22.38 4.72 32.75
CA PRO A 173 22.65 4.08 31.48
C PRO A 173 23.70 4.85 30.67
N GLN A 174 24.31 4.17 29.71
CA GLN A 174 25.19 4.83 28.74
C GLN A 174 24.37 5.69 27.77
N GLU A 175 24.77 6.94 27.58
CA GLU A 175 24.21 7.80 26.53
C GLU A 175 24.54 7.27 25.12
N LEU A 176 23.52 6.98 24.32
CA LEU A 176 23.63 6.40 22.98
C LEU A 176 23.55 7.47 21.89
N LYS A 177 24.55 8.35 21.83
CA LYS A 177 24.62 9.50 20.90
C LYS A 177 24.49 9.17 19.41
N LYS A 178 24.67 7.92 19.00
CA LYS A 178 24.60 7.53 17.58
C LYS A 178 23.30 6.81 17.23
N LEU A 179 22.49 6.46 18.22
CA LEU A 179 21.28 5.69 17.99
C LEU A 179 20.24 6.59 17.33
N LYS A 180 19.75 6.14 16.18
CA LYS A 180 18.74 6.83 15.37
C LYS A 180 17.44 6.04 15.26
N TYR A 181 17.51 4.72 15.42
CA TYR A 181 16.37 3.83 15.28
C TYR A 181 16.27 2.89 16.48
N LEU A 182 15.11 2.91 17.15
CA LEU A 182 14.78 2.05 18.27
C LEU A 182 13.46 1.33 18.00
N ASP A 183 13.50 0.01 17.96
CA ASP A 183 12.32 -0.85 17.85
C ASP A 183 12.25 -1.80 19.04
N LEU A 184 11.20 -1.64 19.84
CA LEU A 184 10.86 -2.47 21.00
C LEU A 184 9.52 -3.17 20.80
N SER A 185 9.02 -3.25 19.56
CA SER A 185 7.69 -3.78 19.25
C SER A 185 7.50 -5.21 19.77
N HIS A 186 6.28 -5.54 20.15
CA HIS A 186 5.86 -6.81 20.72
C HIS A 186 6.52 -7.14 22.08
N SER A 187 7.10 -6.14 22.76
CA SER A 187 7.58 -6.29 24.15
C SER A 187 6.41 -6.22 25.12
N VAL A 188 5.67 -7.32 25.26
CA VAL A 188 4.39 -7.40 26.00
C VAL A 188 4.49 -7.11 27.51
N GLN A 189 5.71 -7.07 28.06
CA GLN A 189 5.94 -6.73 29.47
C GLN A 189 6.35 -5.27 29.70
N LEU A 190 6.60 -4.50 28.63
CA LEU A 190 7.06 -3.13 28.70
C LEU A 190 5.93 -2.22 29.19
N THR A 191 6.14 -1.53 30.31
CA THR A 191 5.10 -0.67 30.93
C THR A 191 5.31 0.81 30.65
N GLU A 192 6.53 1.22 30.33
CA GLU A 192 6.87 2.60 30.00
C GLU A 192 7.96 2.68 28.92
N THR A 193 8.01 3.80 28.20
CA THR A 193 9.10 4.10 27.26
C THR A 193 10.39 4.47 28.00
N PRO A 194 11.58 4.36 27.37
CA PRO A 194 12.82 4.79 28.02
C PRO A 194 12.86 6.29 28.34
N ASP A 195 13.75 6.67 29.26
CA ASP A 195 14.25 8.03 29.34
C ASP A 195 15.07 8.35 28.07
N PHE A 196 14.48 9.19 27.22
CA PHE A 196 15.05 9.66 25.96
C PHE A 196 16.21 10.65 26.12
N SER A 197 16.49 11.19 27.32
CA SER A 197 17.68 12.03 27.53
C SER A 197 19.00 11.30 27.22
N TYR A 198 18.98 9.97 27.28
CA TYR A 198 20.09 9.10 26.90
C TYR A 198 20.11 8.74 25.41
N LEU A 199 19.13 9.19 24.62
CA LEU A 199 18.94 8.86 23.21
C LEU A 199 18.82 10.12 22.33
N PRO A 200 19.73 11.12 22.44
CA PRO A 200 19.50 12.49 21.96
C PRO A 200 19.33 12.64 20.43
N ASN A 201 19.75 11.65 19.65
CA ASN A 201 19.69 11.68 18.18
C ASN A 201 18.70 10.64 17.61
N LEU A 202 17.72 10.20 18.42
CA LEU A 202 16.72 9.24 17.98
C LEU A 202 15.79 9.88 16.94
N GLU A 203 15.67 9.24 15.77
CA GLU A 203 14.86 9.68 14.64
C GLU A 203 13.60 8.80 14.46
N THR A 204 13.62 7.56 14.91
CA THR A 204 12.52 6.60 14.76
C THR A 204 12.32 5.76 16.02
N LEU A 205 11.08 5.75 16.54
CA LEU A 205 10.66 4.97 17.69
C LEU A 205 9.48 4.06 17.33
N LEU A 206 9.66 2.75 17.46
CA LEU A 206 8.63 1.73 17.24
C LEU A 206 8.34 0.92 18.52
N LEU A 207 7.08 0.91 18.92
CA LEU A 207 6.53 0.22 20.10
C LEU A 207 5.20 -0.44 19.70
N ILE A 208 5.19 -1.22 18.62
CA ILE A 208 3.97 -1.82 18.08
C ILE A 208 3.55 -3.03 18.93
N ASN A 209 2.29 -3.12 19.35
CA ASN A 209 1.74 -4.20 20.19
C ASN A 209 2.48 -4.38 21.52
N CYS A 210 2.94 -3.29 22.13
CA CYS A 210 3.39 -3.27 23.52
C CYS A 210 2.15 -3.10 24.43
N ASN A 211 1.35 -4.16 24.55
CA ASN A 211 -0.02 -4.10 25.08
C ASN A 211 -0.13 -3.52 26.50
N ARG A 212 0.92 -3.67 27.33
CA ARG A 212 1.02 -3.17 28.72
C ARG A 212 1.66 -1.79 28.85
N LEU A 213 1.98 -1.13 27.74
CA LEU A 213 2.58 0.20 27.76
C LEU A 213 1.54 1.21 28.24
N VAL A 214 1.76 1.78 29.43
CA VAL A 214 0.86 2.76 30.06
C VAL A 214 1.39 4.18 29.93
N LEU A 215 2.72 4.36 29.97
CA LEU A 215 3.35 5.68 30.06
C LEU A 215 4.36 5.92 28.95
N VAL A 216 4.25 7.05 28.27
CA VAL A 216 5.34 7.64 27.47
C VAL A 216 6.06 8.66 28.33
N HIS A 217 7.37 8.51 28.48
CA HIS A 217 8.20 9.32 29.35
C HIS A 217 8.33 10.76 28.82
N ASN A 218 8.15 11.77 29.69
CA ASN A 218 8.13 13.20 29.33
C ASN A 218 9.42 13.70 28.65
N SER A 219 10.55 13.03 28.89
CA SER A 219 11.81 13.36 28.21
C SER A 219 11.74 13.20 26.68
N ILE A 220 10.65 12.66 26.12
CA ILE A 220 10.42 12.63 24.67
C ILE A 220 10.59 14.02 24.04
N GLY A 221 10.22 15.09 24.76
CA GLY A 221 10.39 16.47 24.30
C GLY A 221 11.84 16.91 24.10
N THR A 222 12.83 16.17 24.65
CA THR A 222 14.26 16.43 24.37
C THR A 222 14.64 16.12 22.92
N LEU A 223 13.80 15.36 22.20
CA LEU A 223 13.98 14.98 20.80
C LEU A 223 13.30 15.97 19.83
N GLU A 224 13.07 17.20 20.27
CA GLU A 224 12.34 18.28 19.59
C GLU A 224 12.66 18.39 18.08
N SER A 225 13.94 18.28 17.73
CA SER A 225 14.45 18.49 16.37
C SER A 225 14.98 17.23 15.68
N THR A 226 14.76 16.05 16.27
CA THR A 226 15.35 14.79 15.77
C THR A 226 14.32 13.71 15.50
N LEU A 227 13.28 13.58 16.34
CA LEU A 227 12.32 12.49 16.21
C LEU A 227 11.33 12.73 15.07
N VAL A 228 11.35 11.84 14.07
CA VAL A 228 10.57 11.95 12.82
C VAL A 228 9.35 11.02 12.84
N LEU A 229 9.46 9.84 13.44
CA LEU A 229 8.41 8.82 13.45
C LEU A 229 8.23 8.21 14.84
N ILE A 230 6.98 8.25 15.32
CA ILE A 230 6.50 7.51 16.50
C ILE A 230 5.41 6.53 16.09
N ASN A 231 5.58 5.26 16.42
CA ASN A 231 4.56 4.24 16.22
C ASN A 231 4.29 3.44 17.50
N LEU A 232 3.16 3.72 18.13
CA LEU A 232 2.64 3.08 19.34
C LEU A 232 1.44 2.16 19.01
N LYS A 233 1.31 1.72 17.76
CA LYS A 233 0.14 0.94 17.31
C LYS A 233 -0.11 -0.26 18.23
N GLY A 234 -1.32 -0.41 18.74
CA GLY A 234 -1.73 -1.57 19.55
C GLY A 234 -1.27 -1.53 21.00
N CYS A 235 -0.81 -0.39 21.52
CA CYS A 235 -0.58 -0.20 22.96
C CYS A 235 -1.92 -0.01 23.69
N THR A 236 -2.62 -1.11 23.96
CA THR A 236 -4.00 -1.12 24.45
C THR A 236 -4.21 -0.52 25.84
N GLU A 237 -3.17 -0.44 26.68
CA GLU A 237 -3.20 0.18 28.01
C GLU A 237 -2.69 1.63 28.03
N LEU A 238 -2.34 2.19 26.87
CA LEU A 238 -1.92 3.59 26.77
C LEU A 238 -3.16 4.50 26.82
N CYS A 239 -3.24 5.32 27.87
CA CYS A 239 -4.40 6.19 28.12
C CYS A 239 -4.16 7.66 27.76
N ASP A 240 -2.90 8.12 27.73
CA ASP A 240 -2.55 9.53 27.47
C ASP A 240 -1.17 9.66 26.80
N LEU A 241 -0.90 10.81 26.21
CA LEU A 241 0.39 11.21 25.66
C LEU A 241 0.92 12.44 26.42
N PRO A 242 2.21 12.48 26.81
CA PRO A 242 2.78 13.61 27.54
C PRO A 242 2.73 14.91 26.73
N LEU A 243 2.56 16.06 27.39
CA LEU A 243 2.50 17.37 26.73
C LEU A 243 3.78 17.68 25.93
N GLU A 244 4.91 17.16 26.39
CA GLU A 244 6.21 17.27 25.75
C GLU A 244 6.29 16.57 24.39
N LEU A 245 5.36 15.66 24.06
CA LEU A 245 5.28 15.08 22.71
C LEU A 245 4.89 16.15 21.68
N TYR A 246 4.08 17.13 22.07
CA TYR A 246 3.58 18.17 21.17
C TYR A 246 4.62 19.27 20.89
N THR A 247 5.81 19.20 21.50
CA THR A 247 6.92 20.13 21.19
C THR A 247 7.78 19.63 20.02
N LEU A 248 7.56 18.40 19.52
CA LEU A 248 8.40 17.76 18.50
C LEU A 248 8.25 18.40 17.10
N LYS A 249 9.09 19.39 16.79
CA LYS A 249 9.10 20.13 15.52
C LYS A 249 9.40 19.28 14.29
N SER A 250 10.16 18.20 14.43
CA SER A 250 10.52 17.29 13.32
C SER A 250 9.60 16.09 13.14
N LEU A 251 8.59 15.92 13.99
CA LEU A 251 7.70 14.76 13.94
C LEU A 251 6.82 14.81 12.68
N GLU A 252 7.04 13.87 11.75
CA GLU A 252 6.29 13.78 10.50
C GLU A 252 5.14 12.77 10.58
N THR A 253 5.33 11.69 11.35
CA THR A 253 4.39 10.57 11.43
C THR A 253 4.14 10.15 12.88
N LEU A 254 2.87 10.19 13.29
CA LEU A 254 2.39 9.67 14.57
C LEU A 254 1.35 8.57 14.33
N ILE A 255 1.64 7.36 14.78
CA ILE A 255 0.73 6.20 14.70
C ILE A 255 0.41 5.74 16.12
N ILE A 256 -0.87 5.82 16.48
CA ILE A 256 -1.45 5.43 17.76
C ILE A 256 -2.69 4.53 17.55
N SER A 257 -2.86 3.99 16.35
CA SER A 257 -3.98 3.09 16.03
C SER A 257 -4.02 1.89 16.99
N GLY A 258 -5.18 1.56 17.55
CA GLY A 258 -5.36 0.46 18.50
C GLY A 258 -4.97 0.79 19.94
N CYS A 259 -4.58 2.03 20.26
CA CYS A 259 -4.51 2.52 21.64
C CYS A 259 -5.94 2.73 22.19
N SER A 260 -6.62 1.63 22.49
CA SER A 260 -8.06 1.59 22.75
C SER A 260 -8.52 2.38 23.97
N GLN A 261 -7.63 2.75 24.89
CA GLN A 261 -7.93 3.55 26.08
C GLN A 261 -7.57 5.04 25.90
N LEU A 262 -6.97 5.43 24.77
CA LEU A 262 -6.59 6.81 24.50
C LEU A 262 -7.84 7.62 24.11
N GLU A 263 -8.31 8.48 25.01
CA GLU A 263 -9.56 9.23 24.84
C GLU A 263 -9.38 10.67 24.34
N ILE A 264 -8.21 11.26 24.60
CA ILE A 264 -7.94 12.68 24.35
C ILE A 264 -6.63 12.79 23.58
N LEU A 265 -6.68 13.56 22.48
CA LEU A 265 -5.50 14.13 21.85
C LEU A 265 -5.52 15.62 22.15
N ASN A 266 -4.39 16.15 22.65
CA ASN A 266 -4.32 17.55 23.03
C ASN A 266 -4.39 18.45 21.77
N ASP A 267 -5.05 19.61 21.88
CA ASP A 267 -5.11 20.61 20.81
C ASP A 267 -3.72 21.11 20.38
N ALA A 268 -2.72 20.99 21.25
CA ALA A 268 -1.30 21.24 20.95
C ALA A 268 -0.75 20.38 19.80
N LEU A 269 -1.45 19.32 19.37
CA LEU A 269 -1.14 18.62 18.12
C LEU A 269 -1.08 19.57 16.92
N GLY A 270 -1.86 20.66 16.94
CA GLY A 270 -1.83 21.70 15.92
C GLY A 270 -0.53 22.50 15.84
N GLU A 271 0.30 22.46 16.88
CA GLU A 271 1.60 23.14 16.97
C GLU A 271 2.74 22.32 16.32
N LEU A 272 2.49 21.05 15.95
CA LEU A 272 3.47 20.20 15.29
C LEU A 272 3.69 20.64 13.83
N GLU A 273 4.76 21.41 13.63
CA GLU A 273 5.10 22.07 12.36
C GLU A 273 5.33 21.10 11.19
N SER A 274 5.76 19.86 11.46
CA SER A 274 6.09 18.87 10.42
C SER A 274 5.09 17.71 10.32
N LEU A 275 4.06 17.64 11.16
CA LEU A 275 3.18 16.47 11.22
C LEU A 275 2.34 16.33 9.95
N THR A 276 2.64 15.33 9.13
CA THR A 276 1.91 15.06 7.88
C THR A 276 0.99 13.85 7.96
N THR A 277 1.27 12.90 8.86
CA THR A 277 0.52 11.64 8.97
C THR A 277 0.12 11.36 10.42
N LEU A 278 -1.19 11.23 10.66
CA LEU A 278 -1.75 10.80 11.93
C LEU A 278 -2.68 9.60 11.71
N LYS A 279 -2.37 8.48 12.34
CA LYS A 279 -3.23 7.28 12.35
C LYS A 279 -3.62 6.96 13.78
N ALA A 280 -4.91 7.06 14.08
CA ALA A 280 -5.49 6.84 15.39
C ALA A 280 -6.72 5.92 15.31
N ASP A 281 -6.71 4.99 14.36
CA ASP A 281 -7.79 4.02 14.15
C ASP A 281 -8.05 3.21 15.43
N TYR A 282 -9.30 2.86 15.72
CA TYR A 282 -9.70 2.03 16.86
C TYR A 282 -9.21 2.57 18.22
N THR A 283 -9.15 3.89 18.37
CA THR A 283 -8.94 4.58 19.64
C THR A 283 -10.27 5.04 20.24
N ALA A 284 -10.25 5.45 21.51
CA ALA A 284 -11.42 6.01 22.19
C ALA A 284 -11.48 7.55 22.06
N ILE A 285 -10.76 8.14 21.09
CA ILE A 285 -10.69 9.60 20.95
C ILE A 285 -12.07 10.20 20.75
N ARG A 286 -12.30 11.33 21.42
CA ARG A 286 -13.62 11.96 21.44
C ARG A 286 -13.68 13.32 20.72
N GLN A 287 -12.58 13.74 20.13
CA GLN A 287 -12.48 15.00 19.36
C GLN A 287 -11.63 14.78 18.11
N ILE A 288 -11.93 15.54 17.06
CA ILE A 288 -11.13 15.52 15.84
C ILE A 288 -9.85 16.33 16.09
N PRO A 289 -8.67 15.78 15.79
CA PRO A 289 -7.42 16.51 15.89
C PRO A 289 -7.39 17.71 14.95
N SER A 290 -6.92 18.86 15.44
CA SER A 290 -6.68 20.05 14.63
C SER A 290 -5.21 20.11 14.20
N SER A 291 -4.93 20.21 12.90
CA SER A 291 -3.58 20.45 12.38
C SER A 291 -3.62 21.08 10.99
N LYS A 292 -2.74 22.06 10.74
CA LYS A 292 -2.65 22.76 9.44
C LYS A 292 -1.76 22.04 8.42
N THR A 293 -0.93 21.11 8.87
CA THR A 293 0.14 20.46 8.09
C THR A 293 -0.23 19.04 7.67
N LEU A 294 -1.28 18.48 8.28
CA LEU A 294 -1.71 17.10 8.10
C LEU A 294 -2.16 16.82 6.66
N LYS A 295 -1.62 15.75 6.08
CA LYS A 295 -1.93 15.24 4.74
C LYS A 295 -2.70 13.92 4.79
N GLU A 296 -2.46 13.08 5.81
CA GLU A 296 -3.18 11.83 6.03
C GLU A 296 -3.72 11.79 7.47
N LEU A 297 -5.04 11.62 7.59
CA LEU A 297 -5.75 11.41 8.85
C LEU A 297 -6.57 10.12 8.75
N SER A 298 -6.28 9.17 9.65
CA SER A 298 -6.99 7.90 9.73
C SER A 298 -7.58 7.76 11.14
N LEU A 299 -8.90 7.70 11.23
CA LEU A 299 -9.66 7.54 12.47
C LEU A 299 -10.65 6.36 12.34
N ASP A 300 -10.31 5.33 11.56
CA ASP A 300 -11.20 4.21 11.31
C ASP A 300 -11.58 3.53 12.62
N GLY A 301 -12.86 3.22 12.83
CA GLY A 301 -13.32 2.54 14.03
C GLY A 301 -13.35 3.40 15.30
N CYS A 302 -13.08 4.71 15.22
CA CYS A 302 -13.19 5.64 16.36
C CYS A 302 -14.66 5.95 16.68
N LYS A 303 -15.36 4.98 17.29
CA LYS A 303 -16.81 5.06 17.57
C LYS A 303 -17.17 6.12 18.62
N GLU A 304 -16.31 6.34 19.61
CA GLU A 304 -16.56 7.31 20.69
C GLU A 304 -16.61 8.77 20.21
N LEU A 305 -15.93 9.06 19.10
CA LEU A 305 -15.92 10.38 18.44
C LEU A 305 -17.31 10.79 17.97
N TRP A 306 -18.16 9.80 17.65
CA TRP A 306 -19.43 9.97 16.95
C TRP A 306 -20.63 9.50 17.76
N LYS A 307 -20.45 9.20 19.05
CA LYS A 307 -21.58 8.91 19.93
C LYS A 307 -22.32 10.19 20.26
N ASP A 308 -23.64 10.15 20.08
CA ASP A 308 -24.54 11.17 20.60
C ASP A 308 -24.39 11.24 22.12
N ARG A 309 -23.90 12.38 22.63
CA ARG A 309 -23.79 12.62 24.07
C ARG A 309 -25.13 13.13 24.60
N GLY A 310 -26.15 12.29 24.49
CA GLY A 310 -27.38 12.44 25.26
C GLY A 310 -27.07 12.22 26.75
N TYR A 311 -27.38 13.23 27.57
CA TYR A 311 -27.46 13.22 29.04
C TYR A 311 -26.68 12.11 29.78
N THR A 312 -25.47 12.42 30.24
CA THR A 312 -24.99 11.77 31.47
C THR A 312 -25.78 12.39 32.62
N HIS A 313 -26.58 11.59 33.32
CA HIS A 313 -27.21 11.96 34.59
C HIS A 313 -26.11 12.27 35.64
N SER A 314 -25.59 13.48 35.62
CA SER A 314 -24.82 14.08 36.71
C SER A 314 -25.47 15.42 37.04
N ASP A 315 -25.87 15.53 38.29
CA ASP A 315 -26.88 16.45 38.84
C ASP A 315 -26.39 17.91 39.00
N GLU A 316 -25.59 18.43 38.06
CA GLU A 316 -25.18 19.84 38.06
C GLU A 316 -25.18 20.41 36.63
N SER A 317 -26.20 21.23 36.36
CA SER A 317 -26.30 22.22 35.26
C SER A 317 -26.55 21.66 33.84
N PRO A 318 -27.77 21.76 33.29
CA PRO A 318 -28.04 21.44 31.89
C PRO A 318 -27.45 22.53 30.97
N GLN A 319 -26.31 22.26 30.36
CA GLN A 319 -25.89 22.98 29.15
C GLN A 319 -26.59 22.33 27.94
N PRO A 320 -27.17 23.10 27.01
CA PRO A 320 -27.84 22.54 25.85
C PRO A 320 -26.83 21.76 25.00
N ALA A 321 -27.16 20.51 24.68
CA ALA A 321 -26.38 19.66 23.79
C ALA A 321 -26.26 20.37 22.43
N LEU A 322 -25.08 20.92 22.12
CA LEU A 322 -24.79 21.34 20.75
C LEU A 322 -24.58 20.07 19.92
N SER A 323 -25.69 19.60 19.35
CA SER A 323 -25.80 18.61 18.28
C SER A 323 -25.18 19.13 16.97
N THR A 324 -23.97 19.69 17.03
CA THR A 324 -23.24 20.12 15.85
C THR A 324 -22.20 19.07 15.51
N PRO A 325 -22.20 18.53 14.28
CA PRO A 325 -21.14 17.62 13.87
C PRO A 325 -19.77 18.32 14.03
N PRO A 326 -18.73 17.60 14.46
CA PRO A 326 -17.36 18.08 14.52
C PRO A 326 -16.93 18.70 13.20
N SER A 327 -16.14 19.77 13.30
CA SER A 327 -15.66 20.51 12.13
C SER A 327 -14.27 20.04 11.70
N LEU A 328 -14.07 19.97 10.38
CA LEU A 328 -12.78 19.68 9.75
C LEU A 328 -12.03 20.95 9.31
N LYS A 329 -12.46 22.15 9.73
CA LYS A 329 -12.03 23.44 9.14
C LYS A 329 -10.51 23.67 9.13
N ASN A 330 -9.78 23.08 10.08
CA ASN A 330 -8.35 23.30 10.24
C ASN A 330 -7.49 22.36 9.37
N LEU A 331 -8.10 21.33 8.76
CA LEU A 331 -7.43 20.26 8.01
C LEU A 331 -7.32 20.58 6.50
N LEU A 332 -6.81 21.77 6.17
CA LEU A 332 -6.86 22.30 4.80
C LEU A 332 -5.91 21.60 3.82
N CYS A 333 -4.82 20.98 4.30
CA CYS A 333 -3.84 20.26 3.47
C CYS A 333 -4.14 18.76 3.33
N LEU A 334 -5.27 18.30 3.87
CA LEU A 334 -5.60 16.88 3.95
C LEU A 334 -5.84 16.29 2.56
N LYS A 335 -5.07 15.25 2.23
CA LYS A 335 -5.16 14.47 0.99
C LYS A 335 -5.89 13.15 1.19
N THR A 336 -5.74 12.54 2.36
CA THR A 336 -6.37 11.26 2.70
C THR A 336 -7.09 11.37 4.02
N LEU A 337 -8.39 11.06 4.01
CA LEU A 337 -9.23 10.99 5.20
C LEU A 337 -9.90 9.63 5.27
N ARG A 338 -9.67 8.88 6.35
CA ARG A 338 -10.35 7.61 6.62
C ARG A 338 -11.17 7.70 7.91
N LEU A 339 -12.47 7.47 7.77
CA LEU A 339 -13.49 7.50 8.82
C LEU A 339 -14.39 6.25 8.71
N GLY A 340 -13.84 5.13 8.27
CA GLY A 340 -14.56 3.88 8.11
C GLY A 340 -14.95 3.25 9.46
N SER A 341 -16.08 2.54 9.52
CA SER A 341 -16.57 1.83 10.71
C SER A 341 -16.72 2.69 11.97
N CYS A 342 -16.91 3.99 11.79
CA CYS A 342 -17.02 5.01 12.83
C CYS A 342 -18.41 5.14 13.45
N ASN A 343 -19.39 4.37 12.97
CA ASN A 343 -20.81 4.49 13.35
C ASN A 343 -21.43 5.83 12.94
N LEU A 344 -20.93 6.46 11.88
CA LEU A 344 -21.50 7.70 11.35
C LEU A 344 -22.90 7.46 10.78
N SER A 345 -23.81 8.37 11.10
CA SER A 345 -25.13 8.54 10.48
C SER A 345 -25.13 9.80 9.61
N ASP A 346 -26.22 10.01 8.85
CA ASP A 346 -26.36 11.15 7.94
C ASP A 346 -26.20 12.51 8.66
N GLU A 347 -26.66 12.60 9.92
CA GLU A 347 -26.65 13.83 10.74
C GLU A 347 -25.27 14.13 11.37
N LEU A 348 -24.41 13.10 11.47
CA LEU A 348 -23.11 13.19 12.13
C LEU A 348 -21.96 13.46 11.15
N VAL A 349 -22.24 13.52 9.85
CA VAL A 349 -21.22 13.84 8.85
C VAL A 349 -20.69 15.27 9.09
N PRO A 350 -19.37 15.48 9.14
CA PRO A 350 -18.78 16.81 9.31
C PRO A 350 -19.27 17.80 8.25
N SER A 351 -19.75 18.97 8.68
CA SER A 351 -20.39 19.96 7.80
C SER A 351 -19.46 20.51 6.70
N ASN A 352 -18.15 20.53 6.94
CA ASN A 352 -17.15 20.99 5.96
C ASN A 352 -16.52 19.87 5.14
N LEU A 353 -16.96 18.61 5.30
CA LEU A 353 -16.35 17.46 4.61
C LEU A 353 -16.35 17.63 3.09
N GLY A 354 -17.48 18.06 2.51
CA GLY A 354 -17.63 18.27 1.05
C GLY A 354 -16.83 19.46 0.47
N SER A 355 -16.11 20.21 1.32
CA SER A 355 -15.38 21.43 0.94
C SER A 355 -13.86 21.36 1.18
N LEU A 356 -13.32 20.19 1.51
CA LEU A 356 -11.87 20.03 1.72
C LEU A 356 -11.10 20.17 0.39
N PRO A 357 -10.20 21.16 0.25
CA PRO A 357 -9.68 21.56 -1.06
C PRO A 357 -8.68 20.56 -1.67
N CYS A 358 -7.90 19.89 -0.81
CA CYS A 358 -6.81 18.99 -1.23
C CYS A 358 -7.18 17.51 -1.14
N LEU A 359 -8.41 17.16 -0.78
CA LEU A 359 -8.77 15.77 -0.49
C LEU A 359 -8.77 14.92 -1.78
N GLU A 360 -7.93 13.90 -1.82
CA GLU A 360 -7.71 12.98 -2.94
C GLU A 360 -8.35 11.60 -2.67
N GLU A 361 -8.35 11.14 -1.41
CA GLU A 361 -8.96 9.87 -0.97
C GLU A 361 -9.86 10.09 0.25
N LEU A 362 -11.09 9.64 0.14
CA LEU A 362 -12.09 9.63 1.22
C LEU A 362 -12.59 8.21 1.45
N ASP A 363 -12.35 7.69 2.65
CA ASP A 363 -12.88 6.40 3.10
C ASP A 363 -13.94 6.59 4.19
N LEU A 364 -15.16 6.15 3.89
CA LEU A 364 -16.34 6.18 4.74
C LEU A 364 -16.99 4.79 4.87
N GLN A 365 -16.25 3.72 4.55
CA GLN A 365 -16.77 2.35 4.53
C GLN A 365 -17.36 1.91 5.88
N GLY A 366 -18.34 1.00 5.87
CA GLY A 366 -18.87 0.36 7.09
C GLY A 366 -19.63 1.28 8.05
N ASN A 367 -20.07 2.45 7.58
CA ASN A 367 -20.90 3.38 8.34
C ASN A 367 -22.41 3.14 8.13
N ASN A 368 -23.24 3.84 8.90
CA ASN A 368 -24.69 3.61 9.01
C ASN A 368 -25.51 4.68 8.30
N PHE A 369 -25.00 5.21 7.19
CA PHE A 369 -25.71 6.18 6.35
C PHE A 369 -27.01 5.57 5.80
N ARG A 370 -28.07 6.38 5.73
CA ARG A 370 -29.30 6.02 5.02
C ARG A 370 -29.40 6.82 3.74
N ASN A 371 -29.26 8.14 3.85
CA ASN A 371 -29.28 9.08 2.74
C ASN A 371 -28.14 10.07 2.90
N LEU A 372 -27.00 9.79 2.25
CA LEU A 372 -25.81 10.63 2.36
C LEU A 372 -26.01 11.91 1.53
N GLN A 373 -26.47 12.97 2.18
CA GLN A 373 -26.80 14.25 1.54
C GLN A 373 -25.61 15.22 1.40
N THR A 374 -24.43 14.86 1.90
CA THR A 374 -23.23 15.67 1.74
C THR A 374 -22.90 15.86 0.26
N ASP A 375 -22.77 17.11 -0.16
CA ASP A 375 -22.39 17.43 -1.53
C ASP A 375 -20.89 17.22 -1.74
N PHE A 376 -20.51 16.10 -2.36
CA PHE A 376 -19.13 15.81 -2.70
C PHE A 376 -18.69 16.45 -4.02
N ALA A 377 -19.57 17.14 -4.76
CA ALA A 377 -19.19 17.85 -5.97
C ALA A 377 -18.16 18.97 -5.69
N GLY A 378 -18.16 19.52 -4.47
CA GLY A 378 -17.17 20.50 -3.99
C GLY A 378 -15.76 19.94 -3.77
N LEU A 379 -15.59 18.61 -3.75
CA LEU A 379 -14.28 17.95 -3.57
C LEU A 379 -13.52 17.84 -4.89
N LEU A 380 -13.00 18.98 -5.37
CA LEU A 380 -12.39 19.12 -6.71
C LEU A 380 -11.13 18.29 -6.96
N SER A 381 -10.52 17.74 -5.91
CA SER A 381 -9.31 16.92 -5.97
C SER A 381 -9.57 15.42 -5.75
N LEU A 382 -10.80 15.03 -5.41
CA LEU A 382 -11.12 13.67 -4.97
C LEU A 382 -11.03 12.68 -6.15
N GLN A 383 -10.22 11.65 -5.97
CA GLN A 383 -9.97 10.60 -6.95
C GLN A 383 -10.52 9.25 -6.49
N ILE A 384 -10.57 9.00 -5.18
CA ILE A 384 -11.01 7.73 -4.59
C ILE A 384 -12.08 7.99 -3.53
N LEU A 385 -13.26 7.38 -3.71
CA LEU A 385 -14.34 7.36 -2.72
C LEU A 385 -14.66 5.92 -2.33
N ARG A 386 -14.59 5.61 -1.03
CA ARG A 386 -14.94 4.29 -0.48
C ARG A 386 -16.15 4.39 0.45
N LEU A 387 -17.18 3.63 0.13
CA LEU A 387 -18.44 3.47 0.86
C LEU A 387 -18.79 1.97 1.00
N ASP A 388 -17.80 1.09 0.89
CA ASP A 388 -18.00 -0.36 1.01
C ASP A 388 -18.70 -0.72 2.34
N SER A 389 -19.60 -1.70 2.32
CA SER A 389 -20.30 -2.23 3.49
C SER A 389 -21.16 -1.22 4.26
N CYS A 390 -21.58 -0.11 3.63
CA CYS A 390 -22.59 0.79 4.16
C CYS A 390 -24.00 0.19 3.97
N SER A 391 -24.32 -0.85 4.73
CA SER A 391 -25.51 -1.72 4.52
C SER A 391 -26.87 -0.99 4.54
N GLN A 392 -26.96 0.16 5.21
CA GLN A 392 -28.18 0.96 5.34
C GLN A 392 -28.34 2.01 4.24
N LEU A 393 -27.31 2.25 3.43
CA LEU A 393 -27.29 3.30 2.42
C LEU A 393 -28.33 3.01 1.34
N GLN A 394 -29.26 3.92 1.12
CA GLN A 394 -30.31 3.84 0.11
C GLN A 394 -30.00 4.73 -1.09
N SER A 395 -29.50 5.94 -0.83
CA SER A 395 -29.18 6.94 -1.85
C SER A 395 -28.04 7.88 -1.42
N MET A 396 -27.44 8.57 -2.40
CA MET A 396 -26.40 9.59 -2.23
C MET A 396 -26.65 10.75 -3.20
N PHE A 397 -26.32 11.98 -2.78
CA PHE A 397 -26.64 13.19 -3.52
C PHE A 397 -25.78 13.43 -4.76
N SER A 398 -24.44 13.50 -4.62
CA SER A 398 -23.53 13.88 -5.71
C SER A 398 -22.12 13.31 -5.53
N VAL A 399 -21.37 13.26 -6.63
CA VAL A 399 -19.95 12.88 -6.66
C VAL A 399 -19.16 13.85 -7.57
N PRO A 400 -17.84 14.03 -7.34
CA PRO A 400 -17.04 14.99 -8.09
C PRO A 400 -16.60 14.45 -9.47
N LYS A 401 -16.43 15.35 -10.44
CA LYS A 401 -16.08 15.02 -11.84
C LYS A 401 -14.73 14.31 -12.02
N ARG A 402 -13.79 14.54 -11.11
CA ARG A 402 -12.43 13.97 -11.15
C ARG A 402 -12.30 12.60 -10.48
N LEU A 403 -13.41 12.03 -10.01
CA LEU A 403 -13.43 10.72 -9.37
C LEU A 403 -12.91 9.65 -10.34
N ARG A 404 -11.90 8.89 -9.94
CA ARG A 404 -11.30 7.80 -10.72
C ARG A 404 -11.77 6.43 -10.26
N SER A 405 -12.01 6.27 -8.96
CA SER A 405 -12.42 5.00 -8.37
C SER A 405 -13.56 5.21 -7.38
N PHE A 406 -14.66 4.48 -7.59
CA PHE A 406 -15.82 4.50 -6.69
C PHE A 406 -16.11 3.09 -6.16
N TYR A 407 -16.00 2.92 -4.84
CA TYR A 407 -16.28 1.65 -4.15
C TYR A 407 -17.51 1.78 -3.26
N ALA A 408 -18.51 0.94 -3.49
CA ALA A 408 -19.71 0.80 -2.66
C ALA A 408 -20.22 -0.65 -2.71
N ARG A 409 -19.31 -1.62 -2.50
CA ARG A 409 -19.64 -3.06 -2.44
C ARG A 409 -20.42 -3.35 -1.16
N ASN A 410 -21.26 -4.37 -1.16
CA ASN A 410 -22.07 -4.78 0.00
C ASN A 410 -22.99 -3.66 0.55
N CYS A 411 -23.38 -2.68 -0.29
CA CYS A 411 -24.39 -1.68 0.04
C CYS A 411 -25.78 -2.23 -0.28
N SER A 412 -26.19 -3.18 0.53
CA SER A 412 -27.40 -4.01 0.36
C SER A 412 -28.71 -3.25 0.10
N ARG A 413 -28.89 -2.06 0.70
CA ARG A 413 -30.11 -1.25 0.55
C ARG A 413 -30.02 -0.19 -0.54
N LEU A 414 -28.88 -0.07 -1.22
CA LEU A 414 -28.66 0.97 -2.22
C LEU A 414 -29.61 0.76 -3.38
N GLU A 415 -30.47 1.74 -3.66
CA GLU A 415 -31.45 1.65 -4.74
C GLU A 415 -30.91 2.31 -6.02
N ARG A 416 -30.18 3.42 -5.88
CA ARG A 416 -29.60 4.17 -7.01
C ARG A 416 -28.24 4.77 -6.62
N THR A 417 -27.31 4.79 -7.56
CA THR A 417 -26.08 5.60 -7.42
C THR A 417 -26.40 7.08 -7.68
N PRO A 418 -25.50 8.02 -7.29
CA PRO A 418 -25.54 9.37 -7.86
C PRO A 418 -25.42 9.32 -9.39
N ASP A 419 -25.77 10.42 -10.04
CA ASP A 419 -25.57 10.57 -11.48
C ASP A 419 -24.07 10.61 -11.80
N LEU A 420 -23.62 9.61 -12.55
CA LEU A 420 -22.23 9.41 -12.94
C LEU A 420 -21.90 10.08 -14.28
N SER A 421 -22.87 10.68 -14.98
CA SER A 421 -22.68 11.21 -16.34
C SER A 421 -21.54 12.24 -16.46
N GLU A 422 -21.31 13.02 -15.40
CA GLU A 422 -20.26 14.04 -15.34
C GLU A 422 -18.91 13.49 -14.83
N CYS A 423 -18.82 12.22 -14.44
CA CYS A 423 -17.60 11.56 -13.96
C CYS A 423 -16.73 11.05 -15.11
N SER A 424 -16.31 11.95 -16.00
CA SER A 424 -15.56 11.60 -17.22
C SER A 424 -14.20 10.94 -16.96
N MET A 425 -13.64 11.08 -15.75
CA MET A 425 -12.36 10.49 -15.34
C MET A 425 -12.52 9.12 -14.63
N LEU A 426 -13.75 8.61 -14.49
CA LEU A 426 -14.00 7.35 -13.78
C LEU A 426 -13.36 6.18 -14.50
N GLN A 427 -12.49 5.45 -13.80
CA GLN A 427 -11.75 4.29 -14.33
C GLN A 427 -12.24 2.98 -13.73
N SER A 428 -12.68 2.99 -12.47
CA SER A 428 -13.18 1.79 -11.77
C SER A 428 -14.44 2.07 -10.96
N LEU A 429 -15.41 1.16 -11.05
CA LEU A 429 -16.67 1.19 -10.31
C LEU A 429 -16.91 -0.18 -9.66
N HIS A 430 -17.09 -0.21 -8.35
CA HIS A 430 -17.33 -1.43 -7.58
C HIS A 430 -18.63 -1.34 -6.78
N LEU A 431 -19.66 -2.06 -7.21
CA LEU A 431 -21.02 -2.12 -6.65
C LEU A 431 -21.45 -3.56 -6.36
N THR A 432 -20.51 -4.51 -6.30
CA THR A 432 -20.78 -5.92 -6.00
C THR A 432 -21.67 -6.07 -4.76
N ASN A 433 -22.66 -6.96 -4.80
CA ASN A 433 -23.58 -7.24 -3.70
C ASN A 433 -24.49 -6.07 -3.27
N CYS A 434 -24.87 -5.21 -4.23
CA CYS A 434 -25.92 -4.21 -4.07
C CYS A 434 -27.25 -4.73 -4.62
N TYR A 435 -27.85 -5.72 -3.95
CA TYR A 435 -29.00 -6.46 -4.47
C TYR A 435 -30.28 -5.62 -4.69
N ASN A 436 -30.43 -4.47 -4.02
CA ASN A 436 -31.56 -3.56 -4.23
C ASN A 436 -31.33 -2.52 -5.35
N LEU A 437 -30.14 -2.49 -5.96
CA LEU A 437 -29.78 -1.50 -6.95
C LEU A 437 -30.62 -1.69 -8.22
N VAL A 438 -31.38 -0.66 -8.57
CA VAL A 438 -32.25 -0.66 -9.76
C VAL A 438 -31.68 0.19 -10.90
N ASP A 439 -30.83 1.16 -10.59
CA ASP A 439 -30.34 2.14 -11.57
C ASP A 439 -28.96 2.70 -11.20
N THR A 440 -28.18 3.07 -12.22
CA THR A 440 -26.87 3.72 -12.08
C THR A 440 -26.74 4.91 -13.04
N PRO A 441 -27.49 6.00 -12.83
CA PRO A 441 -27.69 7.02 -13.85
C PRO A 441 -26.39 7.52 -14.48
N GLY A 442 -26.36 7.59 -15.81
CA GLY A 442 -25.21 8.09 -16.58
C GLY A 442 -24.08 7.08 -16.82
N LEU A 443 -24.07 5.91 -16.14
CA LEU A 443 -23.02 4.90 -16.31
C LEU A 443 -22.89 4.42 -17.76
N ASP A 444 -24.02 4.20 -18.44
CA ASP A 444 -24.09 3.75 -19.84
C ASP A 444 -23.56 4.79 -20.86
N LYS A 445 -23.33 6.03 -20.41
CA LYS A 445 -22.76 7.11 -21.24
C LYS A 445 -21.24 7.25 -21.05
N LEU A 446 -20.67 6.60 -20.03
CA LEU A 446 -19.26 6.74 -19.70
C LEU A 446 -18.39 5.84 -20.57
N LYS A 447 -17.53 6.46 -21.38
CA LYS A 447 -16.59 5.80 -22.27
C LYS A 447 -15.19 5.63 -21.68
N THR A 448 -14.97 5.87 -20.40
CA THR A 448 -13.63 5.85 -19.77
C THR A 448 -13.48 4.78 -18.68
N VAL A 449 -14.58 4.15 -18.26
CA VAL A 449 -14.58 3.16 -17.18
C VAL A 449 -13.97 1.87 -17.70
N GLY A 450 -12.77 1.54 -17.21
CA GLY A 450 -12.05 0.32 -17.61
C GLY A 450 -12.47 -0.92 -16.83
N LEU A 451 -13.10 -0.77 -15.66
CA LEU A 451 -13.50 -1.86 -14.78
C LEU A 451 -14.83 -1.58 -14.08
N ILE A 452 -15.80 -2.48 -14.24
CA ILE A 452 -17.11 -2.41 -13.58
C ILE A 452 -17.39 -3.73 -12.89
N HIS A 453 -17.53 -3.70 -11.57
CA HIS A 453 -17.97 -4.83 -10.76
C HIS A 453 -19.37 -4.58 -10.22
N MET A 454 -20.36 -5.33 -10.70
CA MET A 454 -21.77 -5.23 -10.32
C MET A 454 -22.38 -6.61 -10.06
N GLU A 455 -21.55 -7.62 -9.77
CA GLU A 455 -22.02 -8.95 -9.43
C GLU A 455 -23.06 -8.86 -8.30
N MET A 456 -24.14 -9.62 -8.41
CA MET A 456 -25.27 -9.63 -7.45
C MET A 456 -26.17 -8.37 -7.43
N CYS A 457 -26.01 -7.41 -8.35
CA CYS A 457 -26.95 -6.30 -8.57
C CYS A 457 -28.23 -6.76 -9.33
N ASN A 458 -28.95 -7.73 -8.77
CA ASN A 458 -29.94 -8.53 -9.51
C ASN A 458 -31.23 -7.79 -9.89
N ARG A 459 -31.48 -6.60 -9.34
CA ARG A 459 -32.67 -5.78 -9.65
C ARG A 459 -32.49 -4.83 -10.83
N ILE A 460 -31.30 -4.73 -11.39
CA ILE A 460 -31.06 -3.97 -12.60
C ILE A 460 -31.80 -4.63 -13.77
N SER A 461 -32.59 -3.84 -14.51
CA SER A 461 -33.38 -4.35 -15.63
C SER A 461 -32.50 -4.91 -16.75
N ALA A 462 -32.99 -5.92 -17.47
CA ALA A 462 -32.26 -6.52 -18.58
C ALA A 462 -31.89 -5.49 -19.66
N THR A 463 -32.83 -4.60 -20.00
CA THR A 463 -32.63 -3.53 -20.97
C THR A 463 -31.52 -2.56 -20.53
N TYR A 464 -31.41 -2.27 -19.24
CA TYR A 464 -30.36 -1.38 -18.76
C TYR A 464 -28.98 -2.05 -18.75
N ARG A 465 -28.91 -3.34 -18.36
CA ARG A 465 -27.67 -4.13 -18.49
C ARG A 465 -27.15 -4.13 -19.92
N GLU A 466 -28.04 -4.30 -20.90
CA GLU A 466 -27.68 -4.24 -22.33
C GLU A 466 -27.13 -2.88 -22.74
N ARG A 467 -27.73 -1.77 -22.28
CA ARG A 467 -27.19 -0.42 -22.54
C ARG A 467 -25.78 -0.24 -21.98
N ILE A 468 -25.52 -0.72 -20.75
CA ILE A 468 -24.18 -0.69 -20.15
C ILE A 468 -23.20 -1.49 -21.01
N MET A 469 -23.56 -2.71 -21.40
CA MET A 469 -22.71 -3.59 -22.23
C MET A 469 -22.45 -3.00 -23.63
N GLN A 470 -23.43 -2.31 -24.22
CA GLN A 470 -23.32 -1.63 -25.53
C GLN A 470 -22.49 -0.35 -25.48
N GLY A 471 -22.68 0.47 -24.44
CA GLY A 471 -21.97 1.74 -24.29
C GLY A 471 -20.49 1.58 -23.93
N TRP A 472 -20.09 0.40 -23.46
CA TRP A 472 -18.73 0.11 -23.04
C TRP A 472 -17.81 -0.22 -24.22
N ALA A 473 -16.83 0.65 -24.46
CA ALA A 473 -15.93 0.59 -25.61
C ALA A 473 -14.44 0.61 -25.25
N VAL A 474 -14.07 0.41 -23.98
CA VAL A 474 -12.69 0.65 -23.51
C VAL A 474 -11.91 -0.65 -23.34
N GLY A 475 -10.81 -0.79 -24.07
CA GLY A 475 -9.86 -1.90 -23.96
C GLY A 475 -8.86 -1.77 -22.81
N ALA A 476 -9.28 -1.21 -21.66
CA ALA A 476 -8.42 -1.17 -20.48
C ALA A 476 -8.21 -2.60 -19.94
N ASN A 477 -7.20 -2.80 -19.08
CA ASN A 477 -6.84 -4.09 -18.47
C ASN A 477 -7.94 -4.73 -17.57
N GLY A 478 -9.21 -4.33 -17.68
CA GLY A 478 -10.34 -4.80 -16.88
C GLY A 478 -11.49 -5.37 -17.72
N GLY A 479 -12.69 -5.37 -17.15
CA GLY A 479 -13.91 -5.82 -17.82
C GLY A 479 -15.16 -5.42 -17.04
N ILE A 480 -16.33 -5.79 -17.57
CA ILE A 480 -17.61 -5.64 -16.89
C ILE A 480 -18.00 -6.98 -16.30
N PHE A 481 -18.38 -6.98 -15.02
CA PHE A 481 -18.97 -8.12 -14.33
C PHE A 481 -20.38 -7.71 -13.89
N ILE A 482 -21.40 -8.31 -14.51
CA ILE A 482 -22.80 -7.93 -14.29
C ILE A 482 -23.68 -9.18 -14.14
N PRO A 483 -24.80 -9.14 -13.39
CA PRO A 483 -25.68 -10.30 -13.30
C PRO A 483 -26.27 -10.64 -14.66
N GLY A 484 -26.42 -11.91 -14.98
CA GLY A 484 -26.94 -12.34 -16.28
C GLY A 484 -26.58 -13.78 -16.59
N SER A 485 -27.33 -14.39 -17.51
CA SER A 485 -27.16 -15.82 -17.81
C SER A 485 -27.14 -16.16 -19.30
N SER A 486 -27.36 -15.17 -20.16
CA SER A 486 -27.50 -15.38 -21.60
C SER A 486 -26.74 -14.30 -22.33
N ILE A 487 -26.01 -14.69 -23.37
CA ILE A 487 -25.30 -13.76 -24.23
C ILE A 487 -26.31 -12.98 -25.08
N PRO A 488 -26.20 -11.65 -25.19
CA PRO A 488 -27.14 -10.84 -25.97
C PRO A 488 -27.26 -11.30 -27.44
N ASP A 489 -28.42 -11.11 -28.05
CA ASP A 489 -28.73 -11.62 -29.40
C ASP A 489 -27.91 -10.97 -30.53
N TRP A 490 -27.41 -9.77 -30.30
CA TRP A 490 -26.59 -8.99 -31.23
C TRP A 490 -25.12 -9.42 -31.27
N VAL A 491 -24.71 -10.39 -30.44
CA VAL A 491 -23.36 -10.95 -30.44
C VAL A 491 -23.19 -11.90 -31.63
N SER A 492 -22.15 -11.69 -32.44
CA SER A 492 -22.01 -12.30 -33.77
C SER A 492 -21.70 -13.80 -33.74
N PHE A 493 -20.77 -14.20 -32.88
CA PHE A 493 -20.35 -15.58 -32.73
C PHE A 493 -20.72 -16.06 -31.32
N LYS A 494 -21.31 -17.24 -31.20
CA LYS A 494 -21.67 -17.87 -29.92
C LYS A 494 -21.28 -19.35 -29.92
N ASN A 495 -20.88 -19.88 -28.77
CA ASN A 495 -20.60 -21.29 -28.58
C ASN A 495 -20.86 -21.72 -27.13
N GLU A 496 -21.42 -22.92 -26.92
CA GLU A 496 -21.71 -23.50 -25.59
C GLU A 496 -20.47 -24.07 -24.89
N THR A 497 -19.27 -23.63 -25.30
CA THR A 497 -18.01 -24.06 -24.70
C THR A 497 -17.19 -22.83 -24.29
N PRO A 498 -16.15 -22.99 -23.45
CA PRO A 498 -15.23 -21.91 -23.09
C PRO A 498 -14.36 -21.39 -24.25
N SER A 499 -14.60 -21.85 -25.47
CA SER A 499 -13.80 -21.53 -26.64
C SER A 499 -14.69 -21.24 -27.85
N ILE A 500 -14.23 -20.35 -28.73
CA ILE A 500 -14.92 -20.02 -29.96
C ILE A 500 -13.92 -20.02 -31.12
N SER A 501 -14.27 -20.74 -32.19
CA SER A 501 -13.50 -20.78 -33.42
C SER A 501 -14.28 -20.09 -34.51
N PHE A 502 -13.63 -19.17 -35.21
CA PHE A 502 -14.24 -18.44 -36.30
C PHE A 502 -13.18 -18.09 -37.35
N ARG A 503 -13.66 -17.77 -38.55
CA ARG A 503 -12.84 -17.14 -39.57
C ARG A 503 -13.14 -15.65 -39.56
N VAL A 504 -12.11 -14.81 -39.48
CA VAL A 504 -12.29 -13.35 -39.50
C VAL A 504 -13.01 -12.99 -40.81
N PRO A 505 -14.26 -12.48 -40.75
CA PRO A 505 -15.08 -12.26 -41.92
C PRO A 505 -14.54 -11.10 -42.74
N VAL A 506 -14.82 -11.16 -44.05
CA VAL A 506 -14.55 -10.05 -44.97
C VAL A 506 -15.54 -8.94 -44.65
N PRO A 507 -15.09 -7.71 -44.36
CA PRO A 507 -16.00 -6.62 -44.07
C PRO A 507 -16.91 -6.34 -45.26
N GLU A 508 -18.16 -5.94 -44.99
CA GLU A 508 -19.16 -5.63 -46.03
C GLU A 508 -18.74 -4.46 -46.93
N THR A 509 -17.84 -3.60 -46.45
CA THR A 509 -17.24 -2.50 -47.20
C THR A 509 -15.75 -2.71 -47.40
N LEU A 510 -15.27 -2.56 -48.65
CA LEU A 510 -13.84 -2.52 -48.98
C LEU A 510 -13.22 -1.26 -48.37
N ASN A 511 -12.89 -1.27 -47.07
CA ASN A 511 -12.01 -0.31 -46.36
C ASN A 511 -12.01 -0.50 -44.83
N GLN A 512 -12.52 -1.60 -44.28
CA GLN A 512 -12.54 -1.82 -42.83
C GLN A 512 -11.48 -2.83 -42.39
N ASP A 513 -10.68 -2.48 -41.38
CA ASP A 513 -9.75 -3.42 -40.73
C ASP A 513 -10.28 -3.77 -39.32
N PRO A 514 -10.10 -5.02 -38.86
CA PRO A 514 -10.41 -5.37 -37.49
C PRO A 514 -9.47 -4.61 -36.54
N VAL A 515 -10.06 -3.82 -35.64
CA VAL A 515 -9.34 -3.06 -34.60
C VAL A 515 -9.43 -3.68 -33.22
N GLY A 516 -10.24 -4.72 -33.06
CA GLY A 516 -10.34 -5.46 -31.81
C GLY A 516 -11.49 -6.45 -31.81
N PHE A 517 -11.75 -7.01 -30.65
CA PHE A 517 -12.92 -7.84 -30.39
C PHE A 517 -13.40 -7.69 -28.96
N THR A 518 -14.68 -7.96 -28.75
CA THR A 518 -15.30 -8.03 -27.43
C THR A 518 -15.71 -9.46 -27.17
N LEU A 519 -15.40 -9.95 -25.97
CA LEU A 519 -15.80 -11.26 -25.45
C LEU A 519 -16.92 -11.13 -24.44
N TRP A 520 -17.83 -12.10 -24.45
CA TRP A 520 -18.84 -12.31 -23.43
C TRP A 520 -18.75 -13.73 -22.92
N THR A 521 -18.81 -13.88 -21.60
CA THR A 521 -18.71 -15.19 -20.96
C THR A 521 -19.66 -15.23 -19.78
N PRO A 522 -20.88 -15.78 -19.94
CA PRO A 522 -21.71 -16.15 -18.81
C PRO A 522 -20.99 -17.23 -17.99
N TYR A 523 -20.93 -17.02 -16.68
CA TYR A 523 -20.22 -17.89 -15.76
C TYR A 523 -20.98 -18.05 -14.45
N VAL A 524 -20.62 -19.09 -13.71
CA VAL A 524 -21.07 -19.35 -12.35
C VAL A 524 -19.91 -19.94 -11.55
N SER A 525 -19.80 -19.59 -10.27
CA SER A 525 -18.80 -20.19 -9.40
C SER A 525 -19.37 -21.35 -8.57
N GLN A 526 -18.49 -22.27 -8.19
CA GLN A 526 -18.78 -23.31 -7.19
C GLN A 526 -18.77 -22.73 -5.76
N GLU A 527 -17.98 -21.68 -5.55
CA GLU A 527 -17.87 -20.95 -4.31
C GLU A 527 -18.89 -19.82 -4.23
N ASP A 528 -19.19 -19.38 -3.01
CA ASP A 528 -20.14 -18.30 -2.75
C ASP A 528 -19.53 -17.27 -1.83
N ASN A 529 -19.55 -16.00 -2.26
CA ASN A 529 -19.02 -14.85 -1.55
C ASN A 529 -17.51 -14.94 -1.23
N GLU A 530 -16.73 -15.66 -2.05
CA GLU A 530 -15.28 -15.77 -1.92
C GLU A 530 -14.53 -14.90 -2.95
N MET A 531 -13.33 -14.43 -2.60
CA MET A 531 -12.48 -13.73 -3.58
C MET A 531 -11.74 -14.75 -4.44
N SER A 532 -11.77 -14.56 -5.76
CA SER A 532 -11.00 -15.40 -6.68
C SER A 532 -9.51 -15.26 -6.47
N GLY A 533 -8.80 -16.39 -6.41
CA GLY A 533 -7.33 -16.43 -6.53
C GLY A 533 -6.83 -16.34 -7.98
N TYR A 534 -7.74 -16.31 -8.96
CA TYR A 534 -7.42 -16.34 -10.39
C TYR A 534 -8.11 -15.18 -11.13
N SER A 535 -7.36 -14.45 -11.95
CA SER A 535 -7.93 -13.54 -12.94
C SER A 535 -8.31 -14.34 -14.21
N PRO A 536 -9.27 -13.86 -15.01
CA PRO A 536 -9.61 -14.46 -16.28
C PRO A 536 -8.38 -14.49 -17.16
N LYS A 537 -8.17 -15.61 -17.85
CA LYS A 537 -7.08 -15.81 -18.79
C LYS A 537 -7.66 -16.06 -20.16
N ILE A 538 -7.17 -15.31 -21.13
CA ILE A 538 -7.63 -15.37 -22.51
C ILE A 538 -6.48 -15.90 -23.33
N THR A 539 -6.77 -16.91 -24.15
CA THR A 539 -5.84 -17.44 -25.14
C THR A 539 -6.41 -17.21 -26.52
N VAL A 540 -5.65 -16.54 -27.38
CA VAL A 540 -6.01 -16.30 -28.79
C VAL A 540 -5.02 -17.07 -29.65
N LYS A 541 -5.51 -18.07 -30.39
CA LYS A 541 -4.72 -18.87 -31.32
C LYS A 541 -5.10 -18.48 -32.75
N ASN A 542 -4.17 -17.84 -33.46
CA ASN A 542 -4.29 -17.64 -34.90
C ASN A 542 -3.71 -18.86 -35.62
N GLN A 543 -4.58 -19.72 -36.12
CA GLN A 543 -4.22 -20.99 -36.76
C GLN A 543 -3.62 -20.77 -38.16
N THR A 544 -4.04 -19.71 -38.86
CA THR A 544 -3.48 -19.34 -40.17
C THR A 544 -2.02 -18.94 -40.06
N LYS A 545 -1.66 -18.17 -39.02
CA LYS A 545 -0.29 -17.65 -38.80
C LYS A 545 0.54 -18.53 -37.86
N GLY A 546 -0.07 -19.50 -37.17
CA GLY A 546 0.60 -20.35 -36.18
C GLY A 546 1.01 -19.61 -34.89
N ILE A 547 0.29 -18.54 -34.53
CA ILE A 547 0.63 -17.65 -33.40
C ILE A 547 -0.34 -17.90 -32.24
N VAL A 548 0.17 -17.91 -31.00
CA VAL A 548 -0.63 -18.03 -29.78
C VAL A 548 -0.32 -16.89 -28.81
N TRP A 549 -1.33 -16.12 -28.48
CA TRP A 549 -1.26 -15.04 -27.50
C TRP A 549 -1.98 -15.45 -26.22
N ARG A 550 -1.47 -14.99 -25.08
CA ARG A 550 -2.12 -15.14 -23.78
C ARG A 550 -2.16 -13.80 -23.08
N ARG A 551 -3.35 -13.40 -22.64
CA ARG A 551 -3.58 -12.17 -21.88
C ARG A 551 -4.34 -12.49 -20.60
N ASN A 552 -3.92 -11.85 -19.52
CA ASN A 552 -4.65 -11.81 -18.27
C ASN A 552 -5.16 -10.37 -18.11
N PRO A 553 -6.45 -10.09 -18.30
CA PRO A 553 -7.06 -8.89 -17.73
C PRO A 553 -6.67 -8.82 -16.24
N ALA A 554 -6.06 -7.71 -15.82
CA ALA A 554 -5.55 -7.51 -14.47
C ALA A 554 -6.71 -7.26 -13.50
N THR A 555 -7.40 -8.33 -13.09
CA THR A 555 -8.55 -8.28 -12.18
C THR A 555 -8.33 -9.25 -11.00
N ASP A 556 -7.67 -8.79 -9.94
CA ASP A 556 -7.45 -9.58 -8.70
C ASP A 556 -8.64 -9.46 -7.72
N HIS A 557 -9.79 -9.00 -8.22
CA HIS A 557 -10.93 -8.56 -7.41
C HIS A 557 -12.28 -9.18 -7.82
N ILE A 558 -12.28 -10.28 -8.58
CA ILE A 558 -13.53 -10.99 -8.89
C ILE A 558 -14.01 -11.70 -7.64
N ARG A 559 -15.23 -11.39 -7.21
CA ARG A 559 -15.89 -12.08 -6.12
C ARG A 559 -16.81 -13.14 -6.71
N MET A 560 -16.62 -14.37 -6.27
CA MET A 560 -17.25 -15.57 -6.78
C MET A 560 -18.60 -15.78 -6.12
N TYR A 561 -19.60 -16.15 -6.92
CA TYR A 561 -20.98 -16.37 -6.51
C TYR A 561 -21.57 -17.55 -7.26
N ARG A 562 -22.55 -18.21 -6.65
CA ARG A 562 -23.29 -19.34 -7.25
C ARG A 562 -24.41 -18.90 -8.20
N GLU A 563 -24.73 -17.62 -8.20
CA GLU A 563 -25.59 -16.99 -9.18
C GLU A 563 -24.86 -16.85 -10.53
N LYS A 564 -25.64 -16.66 -11.60
CA LYS A 564 -25.10 -16.48 -12.94
C LYS A 564 -24.77 -15.01 -13.18
N HIS A 565 -23.56 -14.78 -13.67
CA HIS A 565 -23.06 -13.46 -14.08
C HIS A 565 -22.50 -13.54 -15.49
N ILE A 566 -22.31 -12.39 -16.11
CA ILE A 566 -21.66 -12.22 -17.40
C ILE A 566 -20.41 -11.42 -17.16
N TRP A 567 -19.29 -11.93 -17.65
CA TRP A 567 -18.08 -11.15 -17.85
C TRP A 567 -18.04 -10.65 -19.30
N GLN A 568 -17.75 -9.37 -19.50
CA GLN A 568 -17.46 -8.77 -20.80
C GLN A 568 -16.06 -8.17 -20.78
N GLY A 569 -15.24 -8.50 -21.78
CA GLY A 569 -13.90 -7.96 -21.95
C GLY A 569 -13.68 -7.43 -23.37
N HIS A 570 -12.99 -6.30 -23.52
CA HIS A 570 -12.70 -5.68 -24.81
C HIS A 570 -11.20 -5.67 -25.03
N PHE A 571 -10.79 -6.04 -26.24
CA PHE A 571 -9.39 -6.29 -26.57
C PHE A 571 -9.04 -5.61 -27.89
N SER A 572 -8.04 -4.73 -27.86
CA SER A 572 -7.53 -4.11 -29.08
C SER A 572 -6.78 -5.13 -29.92
N ASN A 573 -6.82 -4.96 -31.24
CA ASN A 573 -6.09 -5.80 -32.18
C ASN A 573 -4.59 -5.49 -32.24
N GLU A 574 -4.13 -4.46 -31.50
CA GLU A 574 -2.70 -4.09 -31.39
C GLU A 574 -1.86 -5.25 -30.85
N ASP A 575 -2.44 -6.09 -30.00
CA ASP A 575 -1.78 -7.22 -29.37
C ASP A 575 -1.88 -8.52 -30.19
N PHE A 576 -2.90 -8.68 -31.04
CA PHE A 576 -3.23 -9.98 -31.66
C PHE A 576 -2.95 -10.05 -33.16
N TYR A 577 -2.89 -8.91 -33.85
CA TYR A 577 -2.62 -8.80 -35.29
C TYR A 577 -3.52 -9.69 -36.15
N LEU A 578 -4.82 -9.72 -35.83
CA LEU A 578 -5.83 -10.44 -36.60
C LEU A 578 -6.04 -9.75 -37.95
N GLU A 579 -6.11 -10.53 -39.02
CA GLU A 579 -6.42 -10.06 -40.37
C GLU A 579 -7.65 -10.77 -40.93
N THR A 580 -8.33 -10.10 -41.87
CA THR A 580 -9.44 -10.68 -42.62
C THR A 580 -9.04 -12.02 -43.25
N GLY A 581 -9.85 -13.05 -43.02
CA GLY A 581 -9.62 -14.40 -43.54
C GLY A 581 -8.83 -15.32 -42.61
N ASP A 582 -8.24 -14.81 -41.52
CA ASP A 582 -7.56 -15.64 -40.51
C ASP A 582 -8.53 -16.61 -39.83
N ASN A 583 -8.07 -17.84 -39.56
CA ASN A 583 -8.78 -18.80 -38.72
C ASN A 583 -8.29 -18.64 -37.28
N VAL A 584 -9.19 -18.26 -36.39
CA VAL A 584 -8.86 -17.87 -35.02
C VAL A 584 -9.69 -18.68 -34.03
N GLU A 585 -9.04 -19.16 -32.98
CA GLU A 585 -9.68 -19.75 -31.80
C GLU A 585 -9.40 -18.86 -30.60
N VAL A 586 -10.45 -18.40 -29.92
CA VAL A 586 -10.35 -17.64 -28.68
C VAL A 586 -10.92 -18.49 -27.56
N SER A 587 -10.16 -18.70 -26.49
CA SER A 587 -10.61 -19.45 -25.31
C SER A 587 -10.44 -18.63 -24.03
N VAL A 588 -11.40 -18.78 -23.12
CA VAL A 588 -11.46 -18.10 -21.83
C VAL A 588 -11.33 -19.13 -20.71
N ASP A 589 -10.54 -18.81 -19.69
CA ASP A 589 -10.28 -19.68 -18.55
C ASP A 589 -10.33 -18.83 -17.26
N PHE A 590 -11.19 -19.22 -16.33
CA PHE A 590 -11.37 -18.57 -15.02
C PHE A 590 -10.78 -19.41 -13.86
N GLY A 591 -10.04 -20.47 -14.18
CA GLY A 591 -9.57 -21.45 -13.21
C GLY A 591 -10.65 -22.45 -12.79
N ASP A 592 -10.27 -23.39 -11.94
CA ASP A 592 -11.05 -24.61 -11.65
C ASP A 592 -12.36 -24.37 -10.86
N GLN A 593 -12.50 -23.18 -10.24
CA GLN A 593 -13.63 -22.84 -9.37
C GLN A 593 -14.79 -22.15 -10.11
N VAL A 594 -14.64 -21.94 -11.42
CA VAL A 594 -15.62 -21.24 -12.25
C VAL A 594 -16.02 -22.10 -13.43
N THR A 595 -17.32 -22.26 -13.61
CA THR A 595 -17.88 -22.90 -14.79
C THR A 595 -18.30 -21.82 -15.78
N ILE A 596 -17.66 -21.82 -16.94
CA ILE A 596 -18.08 -21.02 -18.10
C ILE A 596 -19.22 -21.76 -18.79
N LEU A 597 -20.35 -21.08 -18.96
CA LEU A 597 -21.57 -21.65 -19.51
C LEU A 597 -21.63 -21.51 -21.03
N GLU A 598 -21.14 -20.39 -21.55
CA GLU A 598 -21.16 -20.04 -22.97
C GLU A 598 -20.02 -19.04 -23.25
N THR A 599 -19.57 -18.95 -24.49
CA THR A 599 -18.65 -17.91 -24.95
C THR A 599 -19.22 -17.23 -26.18
N GLY A 600 -19.19 -15.90 -26.18
CA GLY A 600 -19.62 -15.06 -27.29
C GLY A 600 -18.53 -14.09 -27.71
N LEU A 601 -18.50 -13.75 -28.99
CA LEU A 601 -17.53 -12.84 -29.57
C LEU A 601 -18.15 -11.95 -30.65
N THR A 602 -17.75 -10.69 -30.66
CA THR A 602 -18.06 -9.72 -31.72
C THR A 602 -16.77 -9.00 -32.09
N LEU A 603 -16.52 -8.89 -33.40
CA LEU A 603 -15.37 -8.16 -33.93
C LEU A 603 -15.70 -6.67 -34.04
N VAL A 604 -14.70 -5.83 -33.81
CA VAL A 604 -14.80 -4.38 -33.94
C VAL A 604 -13.93 -3.94 -35.10
N TYR A 605 -14.50 -3.11 -35.99
CA TYR A 605 -13.86 -2.63 -37.22
C TYR A 605 -13.74 -1.10 -37.21
N SER A 606 -12.65 -0.55 -37.78
CA SER A 606 -12.53 0.88 -38.09
C SER A 606 -12.48 1.11 -39.60
N TYR A 607 -12.87 2.31 -40.03
CA TYR A 607 -12.76 2.73 -41.44
C TYR A 607 -11.35 3.24 -41.74
N ARG A 608 -10.76 2.80 -42.87
CA ARG A 608 -9.58 3.45 -43.46
C ARG A 608 -10.03 4.77 -44.10
N GLU A 609 -9.51 5.90 -43.63
CA GLU A 609 -9.60 7.17 -44.35
C GLU A 609 -8.82 7.04 -45.67
N GLN A 610 -9.48 7.24 -46.81
CA GLN A 610 -8.81 7.38 -48.09
C GLN A 610 -8.23 8.79 -48.22
N ASN A 611 -6.99 8.89 -48.73
CA ASN A 611 -6.34 10.15 -49.12
C ASN A 611 -7.32 11.05 -49.92
N PRO A 612 -7.52 12.32 -49.54
CA PRO A 612 -8.35 13.24 -50.31
C PRO A 612 -7.54 13.81 -51.47
N ASP A 613 -7.37 13.02 -52.53
CA ASP A 613 -6.92 13.51 -53.85
C ASP A 613 -7.55 12.64 -54.95
N ALA A 614 -8.88 12.67 -55.01
CA ALA A 614 -9.66 12.39 -56.22
C ALA A 614 -11.07 12.98 -56.04
N SER A 615 -11.40 13.94 -56.89
CA SER A 615 -12.67 14.64 -57.01
C SER A 615 -13.88 13.69 -57.16
N ASP A 616 -14.95 13.91 -56.39
CA ASP A 616 -16.27 14.24 -56.94
C ASP A 616 -17.29 14.65 -55.85
N GLU A 617 -18.17 15.55 -56.25
CA GLU A 617 -19.15 16.28 -55.44
C GLU A 617 -20.42 15.46 -55.09
N HIS A 618 -21.06 15.86 -53.98
CA HIS A 618 -22.47 15.70 -53.56
C HIS A 618 -22.85 14.66 -52.47
N THR A 619 -23.05 15.22 -51.27
CA THR A 619 -24.09 14.96 -50.25
C THR A 619 -24.21 13.58 -49.56
N SER A 620 -23.91 13.51 -48.25
CA SER A 620 -24.91 13.71 -47.17
C SER A 620 -24.31 13.44 -45.78
N ASN A 621 -24.71 14.27 -44.81
CA ASN A 621 -24.28 14.29 -43.41
C ASN A 621 -24.72 13.04 -42.63
N ILE A 622 -23.78 12.31 -42.03
CA ILE A 622 -23.91 11.72 -40.68
C ILE A 622 -22.53 11.86 -40.01
N GLY A 623 -22.43 12.77 -39.04
CA GLY A 623 -21.19 13.12 -38.37
C GLY A 623 -20.76 12.07 -37.34
N TYR A 624 -19.58 11.49 -37.53
CA TYR A 624 -18.73 11.03 -36.45
C TYR A 624 -17.58 12.03 -36.32
N GLU A 625 -17.54 12.78 -35.21
CA GLU A 625 -16.35 13.55 -34.85
C GLU A 625 -15.28 12.58 -34.36
N VAL A 626 -14.29 12.36 -35.21
CA VAL A 626 -13.00 11.78 -34.84
C VAL A 626 -12.30 12.79 -33.93
N ILE A 627 -12.10 12.44 -32.66
CA ILE A 627 -11.23 13.20 -31.76
C ILE A 627 -9.80 12.75 -32.04
N PRO A 628 -8.88 13.66 -32.40
CA PRO A 628 -7.48 13.31 -32.63
C PRO A 628 -6.80 12.91 -31.32
N ASP A 629 -5.83 12.01 -31.45
CA ASP A 629 -4.91 11.55 -30.41
C ASP A 629 -4.50 12.66 -29.44
N VAL A 630 -4.83 12.47 -28.16
CA VAL A 630 -4.09 13.13 -27.08
C VAL A 630 -2.74 12.43 -27.01
N GLN A 631 -1.80 12.88 -27.84
CA GLN A 631 -0.39 12.62 -27.61
C GLN A 631 -0.05 13.09 -26.19
N LEU A 632 0.38 12.15 -25.35
CA LEU A 632 1.21 12.44 -24.18
C LEU A 632 2.49 13.11 -24.69
N THR A 633 2.45 14.43 -24.80
CA THR A 633 3.64 15.25 -24.95
C THR A 633 4.45 15.12 -23.66
N ARG A 634 5.50 14.30 -23.73
CA ARG A 634 6.73 14.56 -22.98
C ARG A 634 7.16 15.98 -23.34
N THR A 635 7.01 16.92 -22.42
CA THR A 635 7.66 18.22 -22.53
C THR A 635 9.16 18.00 -22.39
N GLY A 636 9.84 17.89 -23.53
CA GLY A 636 11.24 18.29 -23.66
C GLY A 636 11.27 19.81 -23.69
N GLU A 637 11.86 20.41 -22.67
CA GLU A 637 12.24 21.82 -22.69
C GLU A 637 13.47 21.95 -23.60
N GLU A 638 13.30 22.58 -24.77
CA GLU A 638 14.41 23.16 -25.52
C GLU A 638 14.62 24.61 -25.06
N VAL A 639 15.74 24.77 -24.35
CA VAL A 639 16.70 25.88 -24.37
C VAL A 639 16.35 27.05 -25.29
N ASP A 640 16.11 28.21 -24.70
CA ASP A 640 16.42 29.51 -25.32
C ASP A 640 17.60 30.14 -24.57
N ASP A 641 18.55 30.63 -25.35
CA ASP A 641 19.91 30.97 -24.95
C ASP A 641 20.00 32.48 -24.73
N GLY A 642 20.51 32.89 -23.56
CA GLY A 642 21.02 34.24 -23.36
C GLY A 642 20.34 35.10 -22.30
N LEU A 643 20.86 35.04 -21.06
CA LEU A 643 21.29 36.23 -20.31
C LEU A 643 22.16 35.79 -19.11
N ILE A 644 23.45 36.03 -19.29
CA ILE A 644 24.56 35.73 -18.39
C ILE A 644 24.37 36.43 -17.04
N THR A 645 24.18 35.69 -15.95
CA THR A 645 24.61 36.10 -14.60
C THR A 645 25.07 34.91 -13.75
N LYS A 646 26.40 34.77 -13.62
CA LYS A 646 27.20 34.01 -12.64
C LYS A 646 26.55 32.78 -11.97
N GLU A 647 26.69 31.62 -12.63
CA GLU A 647 26.52 30.30 -12.02
C GLU A 647 27.49 30.09 -10.84
N SER A 648 26.93 29.71 -9.69
CA SER A 648 27.65 28.96 -8.67
C SER A 648 27.75 27.50 -9.13
N ARG A 649 28.96 26.94 -9.08
CA ARG A 649 29.29 25.60 -9.60
C ARG A 649 28.37 24.51 -9.00
N PRO A 650 27.90 23.52 -9.80
CA PRO A 650 27.16 22.37 -9.27
C PRO A 650 28.08 21.50 -8.38
N PRO A 651 27.55 20.87 -7.32
CA PRO A 651 28.35 20.01 -6.46
C PRO A 651 28.83 18.79 -7.25
N ARG A 652 30.15 18.52 -7.20
CA ARG A 652 30.78 17.35 -7.82
C ARG A 652 30.01 16.06 -7.47
N LYS A 653 29.51 15.33 -8.49
CA LYS A 653 28.97 13.96 -8.34
C LYS A 653 29.97 13.11 -7.55
N ARG A 654 29.69 12.81 -6.27
CA ARG A 654 30.49 11.87 -5.47
C ARG A 654 30.35 10.48 -6.09
N ARG A 655 31.35 10.05 -6.88
CA ARG A 655 31.42 8.67 -7.39
C ARG A 655 31.72 7.72 -6.22
N VAL A 656 30.81 6.79 -5.93
CA VAL A 656 31.11 5.67 -5.02
C VAL A 656 32.06 4.74 -5.76
N GLY A 657 33.28 4.56 -5.24
CA GLY A 657 34.25 3.65 -5.84
C GLY A 657 33.73 2.21 -5.87
N LEU A 658 34.07 1.45 -6.92
CA LEU A 658 33.56 0.09 -7.17
C LEU A 658 33.72 -0.85 -5.96
N LYS A 659 34.86 -0.78 -5.26
CA LYS A 659 35.10 -1.58 -4.04
C LYS A 659 34.08 -1.29 -2.93
N LYS A 660 33.67 -0.02 -2.77
CA LYS A 660 32.70 0.39 -1.75
C LYS A 660 31.29 -0.04 -2.14
N LEU A 661 30.95 0.04 -3.43
CA LEU A 661 29.69 -0.45 -3.98
C LEU A 661 29.57 -1.98 -3.83
N MET A 662 30.63 -2.74 -4.09
CA MET A 662 30.63 -4.20 -3.85
C MET A 662 30.43 -4.55 -2.37
N ARG A 663 31.08 -3.82 -1.46
CA ARG A 663 30.89 -4.01 -0.01
C ARG A 663 29.48 -3.68 0.45
N LEU A 664 28.86 -2.63 -0.11
CA LEU A 664 27.46 -2.28 0.11
C LEU A 664 26.54 -3.41 -0.38
N PHE A 665 26.75 -3.90 -1.61
CA PHE A 665 25.99 -5.01 -2.16
C PHE A 665 26.06 -6.28 -1.30
N CYS A 666 27.27 -6.64 -0.84
CA CYS A 666 27.45 -7.78 0.07
C CYS A 666 26.80 -7.57 1.45
N LEU A 667 26.73 -6.31 1.94
CA LEU A 667 26.01 -5.99 3.16
C LEU A 667 24.51 -6.18 2.98
N LEU A 668 23.93 -5.68 1.88
CA LEU A 668 22.51 -5.88 1.57
C LEU A 668 22.17 -7.37 1.46
N ALA A 669 22.99 -8.15 0.74
CA ALA A 669 22.82 -9.60 0.64
C ALA A 669 22.91 -10.32 1.99
N PHE A 670 23.53 -9.70 2.99
CA PHE A 670 23.60 -10.20 4.35
C PHE A 670 22.39 -9.79 5.20
N ILE A 671 21.90 -8.54 5.15
CA ILE A 671 20.80 -8.09 6.02
C ILE A 671 19.40 -8.33 5.43
N MET A 672 19.28 -8.43 4.10
CA MET A 672 18.00 -8.68 3.42
C MET A 672 17.73 -10.19 3.41
N PHE A 673 17.15 -10.68 4.50
CA PHE A 673 16.53 -11.99 4.56
C PHE A 673 15.08 -11.84 4.08
N LEU A 674 14.62 -12.77 3.24
CA LEU A 674 13.30 -12.75 2.60
C LEU A 674 12.17 -12.49 3.61
#